data_AF-R6IAD4-F1
#
_entry.id   AF-R6IAD4-F1
#
_cell.length_a   1.000
_cell.length_b   1.000
_cell.length_c   1.000
_cell.angle_alpha   90.00
_cell.angle_beta   90.00
_cell.angle_gamma   90.00
#
_symmetry.space_group_name_H-M   'P 1'
#
loop_
_entity.id
_entity.type
_entity.pdbx_description
1 polymer ?
#
loop_
_entity_poly.entity_id
_entity_poly.type
_entity_poly.pdbx_seq_one_letter_code
_entity_poly.pdbx_strand_id
1 'polypeptide(L)'
;MYIIYNFLVLCVCCLFVLPYFLYRCICEAGFTTRMRQSLGGLRDEEIASVAQKDCIWIHGASVGEIVATSPLVKEIRKAYPDSPILVSAVTVGGYNMAKQIIQEADAIIYFPLDMPFVSESFVKRIQPRIFMPVETELWPNFLRAIRERNIPVMMVNGRISEKSVKTYRYLYGIWDDMLNTVSRFCMQSSIDADYISHLGADPKKIYVTGNTKFDQTYAEVTTEDLENYKKELGIENAYPVIVAGSTHPTEEKVLFDVFNEIIKSYPEARLVIAPRKPGRADEISKLAKQYHWESGFRSKLLEIKGARSKYPVLLIDTIGELGRIYSVGDVVFVGGSLIKHGGHNVLEPAAHAKPILVGPNMQNFKDSYALLSKVGACKMINNSAELTKEVLDIVGNDERRLQMGAASLQVIKENRGAAVRSIEYLQDLLTLTTVDSKVEASYPTNIRNLHDEGGGRLRHGDAVIQYLYQLAHGPNTPFFGWILLGILRMFSYVYEFGVCCKLDFYKSGLLKQKKLDCCVISIGNITVGGTGKTPTAQKVAVIIKNMGYRVVILNRGYRSHWDQEMGVVSDGKKIFMTAYEAGDEAYLMAKTLPGVPVIIGKNRALTGQFAVDKMNAEVIIMDDGYQHWHLYRDLDVVLVDTFNMFGNGCLLPRGTLREPLSHLDRAGLFLLTKTDQSSKFSRQELRDTLDKYNGDAPIIESIHHPKNFVEIADWYKGIHENAKDLSELQGKKVMVFSAIGNPSSFEQTLACIGIDIIEAIRYPDHHDYGMLEMQYISERAISKEVVAMVTTGKDAVKIPTEFIYFNREMPLYILNMDIKITEGREVFEKTILNAIQKETNE
;
A
#
# COMPACT_ATOMS: atom_id res chain seq x y z
N MET A 1 -14.33 -16.88 4.21
CA MET A 1 -14.96 -16.02 3.18
C MET A 1 -14.09 -15.90 1.92
N TYR A 2 -12.82 -15.52 1.99
CA TYR A 2 -11.92 -15.44 0.82
C TYR A 2 -11.86 -16.70 -0.06
N ILE A 3 -11.82 -17.90 0.52
CA ILE A 3 -11.83 -19.16 -0.26
C ILE A 3 -13.11 -19.30 -1.08
N ILE A 4 -14.25 -18.96 -0.48
CA ILE A 4 -15.57 -19.01 -1.14
C ILE A 4 -15.62 -17.96 -2.24
N TYR A 5 -15.16 -16.73 -1.97
CA TYR A 5 -15.04 -15.69 -2.97
C TYR A 5 -14.19 -16.15 -4.16
N ASN A 6 -12.99 -16.67 -3.92
CA ASN A 6 -12.09 -17.13 -4.98
C ASN A 6 -12.67 -18.30 -5.78
N PHE A 7 -13.35 -19.25 -5.13
CA PHE A 7 -14.04 -20.33 -5.81
C PHE A 7 -15.15 -19.79 -6.72
N LEU A 8 -15.99 -18.88 -6.22
CA LEU A 8 -17.06 -18.26 -6.99
C LEU A 8 -16.52 -17.43 -8.16
N VAL A 9 -15.51 -16.60 -7.94
CA VAL A 9 -14.88 -15.79 -9.00
C VAL A 9 -14.28 -16.71 -10.06
N LEU A 10 -13.59 -17.79 -9.67
CA LEU A 10 -13.05 -18.76 -10.63
C LEU A 10 -14.16 -19.43 -11.46
N CYS A 11 -15.23 -19.90 -10.81
CA CYS A 11 -16.38 -20.48 -11.51
C CYS A 11 -17.00 -19.48 -12.49
N VAL A 12 -17.23 -18.23 -12.05
CA VAL A 12 -17.80 -17.18 -12.90
C VAL A 12 -16.86 -16.83 -14.06
N CYS A 13 -15.55 -16.75 -13.79
CA CYS A 13 -14.55 -16.49 -14.81
C CYS A 13 -14.53 -17.58 -15.87
N CYS A 14 -14.47 -18.85 -15.48
CA CYS A 14 -14.40 -19.98 -16.40
C CYS A 14 -15.70 -20.18 -17.19
N LEU A 15 -16.86 -20.06 -16.54
CA LEU A 15 -18.16 -20.38 -17.16
C LEU A 15 -18.74 -19.23 -17.98
N PHE A 16 -18.49 -17.97 -17.58
CA PHE A 16 -19.16 -16.81 -18.19
C PHE A 16 -18.19 -15.79 -18.76
N VAL A 17 -17.18 -15.35 -17.99
CA VAL A 17 -16.30 -14.25 -18.41
C VAL A 17 -15.39 -14.66 -19.56
N LEU A 18 -14.74 -15.83 -19.47
CA LEU A 18 -13.78 -16.29 -20.46
C LEU A 18 -14.44 -16.58 -21.81
N PRO A 19 -15.58 -17.31 -21.90
CA PRO A 19 -16.29 -17.48 -23.18
C PRO A 19 -16.75 -16.15 -23.78
N TYR A 20 -17.26 -15.23 -22.96
CA TYR A 20 -17.67 -13.91 -23.41
C TYR A 20 -16.49 -13.06 -23.91
N PHE A 21 -15.35 -13.12 -23.22
CA PHE A 21 -14.13 -12.40 -23.62
C PHE A 21 -13.55 -12.97 -24.91
N LEU A 22 -13.55 -14.30 -25.07
CA LEU A 22 -13.14 -14.96 -26.32
C LEU A 22 -14.04 -14.54 -27.49
N TYR A 23 -15.36 -14.53 -27.28
CA TYR A 23 -16.31 -14.04 -28.28
C TYR A 23 -16.00 -12.58 -28.68
N ARG A 24 -15.78 -11.69 -27.71
CA ARG A 24 -15.45 -10.28 -27.99
C ARG A 24 -14.08 -10.08 -28.62
N CYS A 25 -13.09 -10.91 -28.32
CA CYS A 25 -11.80 -10.89 -29.01
C CYS A 25 -11.96 -11.14 -30.53
N ILE A 26 -12.96 -11.92 -30.93
CA ILE A 26 -13.26 -12.20 -32.35
C ILE A 26 -14.09 -11.05 -32.95
N CYS A 27 -15.03 -10.49 -32.20
CA CYS A 27 -15.99 -9.50 -32.72
C CYS A 27 -15.52 -8.04 -32.64
N GLU A 28 -14.57 -7.70 -31.77
CA GLU A 28 -14.20 -6.31 -31.48
C GLU A 28 -12.70 -6.04 -31.60
N ALA A 29 -12.34 -5.10 -32.46
CA ALA A 29 -10.97 -4.63 -32.61
C ALA A 29 -10.46 -4.01 -31.29
N GLY A 30 -9.27 -4.42 -30.85
CA GLY A 30 -8.60 -3.93 -29.63
C GLY A 30 -8.95 -4.68 -28.34
N PHE A 31 -9.97 -5.55 -28.34
CA PHE A 31 -10.35 -6.32 -27.15
C PHE A 31 -9.30 -7.39 -26.77
N THR A 32 -8.50 -7.85 -27.72
CA THR A 32 -7.39 -8.80 -27.49
C THR A 32 -6.33 -8.25 -26.53
N THR A 33 -6.03 -6.95 -26.61
CA THR A 33 -5.07 -6.30 -25.71
C THR A 33 -5.63 -6.24 -24.28
N ARG A 34 -6.92 -5.91 -24.14
CA ARG A 34 -7.62 -5.95 -22.86
C ARG A 34 -7.53 -7.33 -22.22
N MET A 35 -7.92 -8.36 -22.96
CA MET A 35 -7.93 -9.73 -22.44
C MET A 35 -6.53 -10.18 -21.98
N ARG A 36 -5.49 -9.93 -22.78
CA ARG A 36 -4.11 -10.29 -22.44
C ARG A 36 -3.64 -9.60 -21.15
N GLN A 37 -3.79 -8.27 -21.07
CA GLN A 37 -3.31 -7.52 -19.93
C GLN A 37 -4.09 -7.93 -18.66
N SER A 38 -5.42 -7.90 -18.69
CA SER A 38 -6.25 -8.24 -17.52
C SER A 38 -6.05 -9.67 -16.99
N LEU A 39 -5.47 -10.59 -17.77
CA LEU A 39 -5.16 -11.96 -17.34
C LEU A 39 -3.72 -12.15 -16.81
N GLY A 40 -2.92 -11.09 -16.67
CA GLY A 40 -1.54 -11.20 -16.18
C GLY A 40 -0.46 -10.98 -17.24
N GLY A 41 -0.84 -10.91 -18.52
CA GLY A 41 0.10 -10.91 -19.64
C GLY A 41 0.72 -9.56 -19.95
N LEU A 42 1.11 -8.74 -18.96
CA LEU A 42 1.79 -7.44 -19.19
C LEU A 42 3.16 -7.65 -19.84
N ARG A 43 3.49 -6.89 -20.90
CA ARG A 43 4.84 -6.88 -21.50
C ARG A 43 5.72 -5.89 -20.74
N ASP A 44 7.02 -6.19 -20.62
CA ASP A 44 7.95 -5.32 -19.88
C ASP A 44 8.04 -3.91 -20.50
N GLU A 45 7.96 -3.80 -21.83
CA GLU A 45 7.89 -2.53 -22.55
C GLU A 45 6.70 -1.65 -22.14
N GLU A 46 5.56 -2.26 -21.77
CA GLU A 46 4.32 -1.54 -21.44
C GLU A 46 4.35 -0.92 -20.04
N ILE A 47 5.25 -1.42 -19.18
CA ILE A 47 5.40 -0.97 -17.79
C ILE A 47 6.82 -0.47 -17.50
N ALA A 48 7.72 -0.40 -18.48
CA ALA A 48 9.12 -0.05 -18.29
C ALA A 48 9.32 1.34 -17.63
N SER A 49 8.40 2.27 -17.87
CA SER A 49 8.41 3.60 -17.26
C SER A 49 8.03 3.61 -15.78
N VAL A 50 7.33 2.58 -15.28
CA VAL A 50 6.70 2.56 -13.95
C VAL A 50 7.10 1.37 -13.06
N ALA A 51 7.53 0.26 -13.64
CA ALA A 51 7.83 -0.98 -12.91
C ALA A 51 9.01 -0.81 -11.95
N GLN A 52 8.78 -1.08 -10.66
CA GLN A 52 9.78 -0.93 -9.58
C GLN A 52 10.41 0.47 -9.51
N LYS A 53 9.65 1.49 -9.91
CA LYS A 53 10.08 2.91 -9.89
C LYS A 53 9.22 3.75 -8.96
N ASP A 54 8.68 3.13 -7.91
CA ASP A 54 7.85 3.78 -6.87
C ASP A 54 6.73 4.65 -7.47
N CYS A 55 6.06 4.16 -8.51
CA CYS A 55 5.06 4.93 -9.25
C CYS A 55 3.81 5.22 -8.39
N ILE A 56 3.11 6.31 -8.71
CA ILE A 56 1.77 6.62 -8.20
C ILE A 56 0.76 5.96 -9.14
N TRP A 57 0.04 4.94 -8.64
CA TRP A 57 -0.91 4.19 -9.46
C TRP A 57 -2.35 4.63 -9.17
N ILE A 58 -3.01 5.23 -10.17
CA ILE A 58 -4.42 5.63 -10.09
C ILE A 58 -5.29 4.73 -10.98
N HIS A 59 -6.45 4.32 -10.45
CA HIS A 59 -7.36 3.43 -11.15
C HIS A 59 -8.76 4.01 -11.30
N GLY A 60 -9.26 4.10 -12.54
CA GLY A 60 -10.68 4.33 -12.84
C GLY A 60 -11.22 3.30 -13.83
N ALA A 61 -12.24 2.54 -13.48
CA ALA A 61 -12.76 1.42 -14.26
C ALA A 61 -13.52 1.85 -15.53
N SER A 62 -14.29 2.93 -15.43
CA SER A 62 -15.18 3.42 -16.50
C SER A 62 -14.72 4.74 -17.14
N VAL A 63 -15.38 5.16 -18.22
CA VAL A 63 -15.14 6.48 -18.84
C VAL A 63 -15.39 7.61 -17.85
N GLY A 64 -16.46 7.52 -17.06
CA GLY A 64 -16.82 8.56 -16.09
C GLY A 64 -15.81 8.72 -14.97
N GLU A 65 -15.21 7.61 -14.50
CA GLU A 65 -14.16 7.63 -13.49
C GLU A 65 -12.82 8.12 -14.07
N ILE A 66 -12.46 7.72 -15.29
CA ILE A 66 -11.26 8.24 -15.96
C ILE A 66 -11.32 9.76 -16.15
N VAL A 67 -12.49 10.31 -16.44
CA VAL A 67 -12.69 11.76 -16.48
C VAL A 67 -12.43 12.40 -15.10
N ALA A 68 -12.86 11.75 -14.02
CA ALA A 68 -12.60 12.20 -12.65
C ALA A 68 -11.11 12.10 -12.25
N THR A 69 -10.36 11.17 -12.86
CA THR A 69 -8.91 10.99 -12.66
C THR A 69 -8.07 12.08 -13.31
N SER A 70 -8.49 12.64 -14.45
CA SER A 70 -7.66 13.57 -15.23
C SER A 70 -7.17 14.81 -14.45
N PRO A 71 -8.02 15.54 -13.70
CA PRO A 71 -7.57 16.67 -12.88
C PRO A 71 -6.60 16.25 -11.77
N LEU A 72 -6.83 15.09 -11.18
CA LEU A 72 -5.97 14.55 -10.12
C LEU A 72 -4.57 14.22 -10.65
N VAL A 73 -4.46 13.59 -11.83
CA VAL A 73 -3.16 13.29 -12.45
C VAL A 73 -2.37 14.56 -12.75
N LYS A 74 -3.04 15.62 -13.22
CA LYS A 74 -2.40 16.92 -13.48
C LYS A 74 -1.80 17.54 -12.22
N GLU A 75 -2.57 17.57 -11.14
CA GLU A 75 -2.09 18.10 -9.86
C GLU A 75 -1.00 17.20 -9.24
N ILE A 76 -1.07 15.87 -9.40
CA ILE A 76 0.00 14.95 -9.00
C ILE A 76 1.29 15.25 -9.76
N ARG A 77 1.24 15.37 -11.09
CA ARG A 77 2.42 15.68 -11.91
C ARG A 77 3.05 17.01 -11.50
N LYS A 78 2.22 18.00 -11.13
CA LYS A 78 2.69 19.30 -10.64
C LYS A 78 3.38 19.20 -9.28
N ALA A 79 2.81 18.43 -8.35
CA ALA A 79 3.36 18.25 -7.01
C ALA A 79 4.57 17.30 -6.97
N TYR A 80 4.62 16.33 -7.90
CA TYR A 80 5.65 15.30 -8.00
C TYR A 80 6.15 15.15 -9.45
N PRO A 81 6.97 16.09 -9.96
CA PRO A 81 7.43 16.07 -11.35
C PRO A 81 8.17 14.78 -11.74
N ASP A 82 8.98 14.24 -10.82
CA ASP A 82 9.86 13.09 -11.07
C ASP A 82 9.23 11.73 -10.75
N SER A 83 8.05 11.70 -10.13
CA SER A 83 7.38 10.43 -9.80
C SER A 83 6.67 9.86 -11.02
N PRO A 84 6.91 8.59 -11.40
CA PRO A 84 6.16 7.97 -12.49
C PRO A 84 4.68 7.82 -12.12
N ILE A 85 3.78 8.05 -13.07
CA ILE A 85 2.33 7.96 -12.90
C ILE A 85 1.79 6.84 -13.78
N LEU A 86 1.14 5.86 -13.15
CA LEU A 86 0.46 4.76 -13.81
C LEU A 86 -1.06 4.97 -13.73
N VAL A 87 -1.75 4.92 -14.88
CA VAL A 87 -3.22 4.92 -14.92
C VAL A 87 -3.74 3.58 -15.42
N SER A 88 -4.76 3.03 -14.76
CA SER A 88 -5.41 1.80 -15.22
C SER A 88 -6.92 1.93 -15.41
N ALA A 89 -7.45 1.22 -16.42
CA ALA A 89 -8.88 1.16 -16.71
C ALA A 89 -9.40 -0.28 -16.90
N VAL A 90 -10.70 -0.52 -16.68
CA VAL A 90 -11.32 -1.83 -16.95
C VAL A 90 -11.93 -1.88 -18.35
N THR A 91 -12.67 -0.83 -18.72
CA THR A 91 -13.41 -0.77 -19.99
C THR A 91 -12.52 -0.29 -21.14
N VAL A 92 -12.77 -0.78 -22.36
CA VAL A 92 -12.09 -0.30 -23.59
C VAL A 92 -12.32 1.21 -23.79
N GLY A 93 -13.53 1.68 -23.49
CA GLY A 93 -13.88 3.10 -23.53
C GLY A 93 -13.04 3.92 -22.53
N GLY A 94 -12.94 3.47 -21.27
CA GLY A 94 -12.12 4.13 -20.25
C GLY A 94 -10.63 4.17 -20.63
N TYR A 95 -10.09 3.05 -21.13
CA TYR A 95 -8.70 2.95 -21.59
C TYR A 95 -8.38 3.93 -22.73
N ASN A 96 -9.26 3.97 -23.74
CA ASN A 96 -9.09 4.89 -24.87
C ASN A 96 -9.25 6.35 -24.44
N MET A 97 -10.19 6.63 -23.51
CA MET A 97 -10.36 7.97 -22.94
C MET A 97 -9.12 8.40 -22.18
N ALA A 98 -8.53 7.52 -21.37
CA ALA A 98 -7.32 7.81 -20.60
C ALA A 98 -6.17 8.22 -21.53
N LYS A 99 -5.96 7.50 -22.63
CA LYS A 99 -4.96 7.84 -23.66
C LYS A 99 -5.19 9.20 -24.33
N GLN A 100 -6.44 9.67 -24.38
CA GLN A 100 -6.80 10.93 -25.01
C GLN A 100 -6.62 12.12 -24.06
N ILE A 101 -7.09 11.99 -22.80
CA ILE A 101 -7.23 13.13 -21.88
C ILE A 101 -6.16 13.21 -20.78
N ILE A 102 -5.36 12.15 -20.59
CA ILE A 102 -4.33 12.06 -19.54
C ILE A 102 -2.97 11.89 -20.22
N GLN A 103 -2.43 12.99 -20.75
CA GLN A 103 -1.14 12.98 -21.45
C GLN A 103 0.04 12.93 -20.46
N GLU A 104 -0.22 13.26 -19.20
CA GLU A 104 0.77 13.35 -18.12
C GLU A 104 1.09 11.98 -17.48
N ALA A 105 0.39 10.91 -17.86
CA ALA A 105 0.63 9.55 -17.38
C ALA A 105 1.76 8.86 -18.15
N ASP A 106 2.71 8.25 -17.44
CA ASP A 106 3.87 7.57 -18.04
C ASP A 106 3.54 6.18 -18.59
N ALA A 107 2.47 5.57 -18.08
CA ALA A 107 1.95 4.31 -18.58
C ALA A 107 0.43 4.22 -18.38
N ILE A 108 -0.25 3.57 -19.33
CA ILE A 108 -1.69 3.29 -19.27
C ILE A 108 -1.94 1.82 -19.57
N ILE A 109 -2.53 1.10 -18.62
CA ILE A 109 -2.78 -0.35 -18.69
C ILE A 109 -4.25 -0.70 -18.44
N TYR A 110 -4.64 -1.93 -18.78
CA TYR A 110 -5.88 -2.51 -18.27
C TYR A 110 -5.68 -3.05 -16.85
N PHE A 111 -6.67 -2.83 -15.99
CA PHE A 111 -6.66 -3.34 -14.61
C PHE A 111 -6.75 -4.88 -14.61
N PRO A 112 -6.09 -5.58 -13.66
CA PRO A 112 -6.15 -7.04 -13.58
C PRO A 112 -7.56 -7.53 -13.21
N LEU A 113 -7.89 -8.75 -13.64
CA LEU A 113 -9.00 -9.47 -13.02
C LEU A 113 -8.64 -9.79 -11.58
N ASP A 114 -9.61 -9.69 -10.66
CA ASP A 114 -9.44 -9.90 -9.22
C ASP A 114 -9.28 -11.39 -8.86
N MET A 115 -8.33 -12.05 -9.52
CA MET A 115 -7.86 -13.38 -9.23
C MET A 115 -6.61 -13.28 -8.34
N PRO A 116 -6.42 -14.18 -7.36
CA PRO A 116 -5.28 -14.13 -6.45
C PRO A 116 -3.94 -14.01 -7.17
N PHE A 117 -3.68 -14.86 -8.18
CA PHE A 117 -2.40 -14.92 -8.88
C PHE A 117 -2.18 -13.77 -9.87
N VAL A 118 -3.26 -13.24 -10.48
CA VAL A 118 -3.16 -12.11 -11.42
C VAL A 118 -2.88 -10.82 -10.66
N SER A 119 -3.64 -10.57 -9.60
CA SER A 119 -3.48 -9.40 -8.74
C SER A 119 -2.09 -9.35 -8.13
N GLU A 120 -1.64 -10.48 -7.56
CA GLU A 120 -0.31 -10.64 -6.99
C GLU A 120 0.81 -10.35 -8.02
N SER A 121 0.67 -10.88 -9.23
CA SER A 121 1.62 -10.64 -10.32
C SER A 121 1.74 -9.16 -10.70
N PHE A 122 0.60 -8.47 -10.82
CA PHE A 122 0.57 -7.04 -11.13
C PHE A 122 1.26 -6.20 -10.06
N VAL A 123 0.84 -6.38 -8.80
CA VAL A 123 1.38 -5.59 -7.68
C VAL A 123 2.87 -5.86 -7.50
N LYS A 124 3.31 -7.11 -7.66
CA LYS A 124 4.74 -7.47 -7.58
C LYS A 124 5.60 -6.84 -8.68
N ARG A 125 5.10 -6.79 -9.92
CA ARG A 125 5.85 -6.25 -11.07
C ARG A 125 5.88 -4.72 -11.07
N ILE A 126 4.79 -4.10 -10.66
CA ILE A 126 4.68 -2.63 -10.65
C ILE A 126 5.32 -2.07 -9.39
N GLN A 127 5.06 -2.68 -8.22
CA GLN A 127 5.47 -2.22 -6.90
C GLN A 127 5.22 -0.71 -6.72
N PRO A 128 3.95 -0.26 -6.79
CA PRO A 128 3.65 1.16 -6.67
C PRO A 128 3.96 1.68 -5.28
N ARG A 129 4.32 2.97 -5.18
CA ARG A 129 4.47 3.66 -3.88
C ARG A 129 3.12 3.87 -3.19
N ILE A 130 2.06 4.03 -3.97
CA ILE A 130 0.68 4.18 -3.50
C ILE A 130 -0.30 3.71 -4.58
N PHE A 131 -1.41 3.12 -4.15
CA PHE A 131 -2.55 2.81 -5.01
C PHE A 131 -3.75 3.72 -4.72
N MET A 132 -4.34 4.30 -5.76
CA MET A 132 -5.41 5.28 -5.67
C MET A 132 -6.64 4.83 -6.48
N PRO A 133 -7.56 4.05 -5.89
CA PRO A 133 -8.81 3.69 -6.55
C PRO A 133 -9.76 4.90 -6.59
N VAL A 134 -10.38 5.13 -7.74
CA VAL A 134 -11.36 6.20 -7.96
C VAL A 134 -12.76 5.67 -7.69
N GLU A 135 -13.59 6.45 -7.00
CA GLU A 135 -14.94 6.05 -6.58
C GLU A 135 -14.91 4.76 -5.71
N THR A 136 -15.63 3.68 -6.04
CA THR A 136 -15.72 2.45 -5.21
C THR A 136 -15.13 1.22 -5.90
N GLU A 137 -13.90 1.34 -6.41
CA GLU A 137 -13.15 0.25 -7.03
C GLU A 137 -12.30 -0.53 -6.00
N LEU A 138 -12.98 -1.16 -5.04
CA LEU A 138 -12.37 -2.00 -4.00
C LEU A 138 -12.45 -3.49 -4.37
N TRP A 139 -11.30 -4.11 -4.59
CA TRP A 139 -11.16 -5.47 -5.09
C TRP A 139 -10.46 -6.38 -4.07
N PRO A 140 -11.11 -7.45 -3.55
CA PRO A 140 -10.60 -8.22 -2.40
C PRO A 140 -9.20 -8.82 -2.59
N ASN A 141 -8.91 -9.45 -3.73
CA ASN A 141 -7.60 -10.08 -3.94
C ASN A 141 -6.52 -9.05 -4.25
N PHE A 142 -6.85 -7.99 -4.98
CA PHE A 142 -5.95 -6.90 -5.28
C PHE A 142 -5.54 -6.11 -4.03
N LEU A 143 -6.51 -5.71 -3.20
CA LEU A 143 -6.23 -5.04 -1.93
C LEU A 143 -5.42 -5.93 -0.99
N ARG A 144 -5.68 -7.25 -0.98
CA ARG A 144 -4.83 -8.18 -0.22
C ARG A 144 -3.38 -8.18 -0.72
N ALA A 145 -3.15 -8.23 -2.04
CA ALA A 145 -1.81 -8.21 -2.62
C ALA A 145 -1.06 -6.90 -2.34
N ILE A 146 -1.79 -5.78 -2.29
CA ILE A 146 -1.30 -4.45 -1.89
C ILE A 146 -0.91 -4.43 -0.41
N ARG A 147 -1.79 -4.92 0.47
CA ARG A 147 -1.55 -5.00 1.93
C ARG A 147 -0.37 -5.90 2.28
N GLU A 148 -0.24 -7.06 1.65
CA GLU A 148 0.88 -8.00 1.88
C GLU A 148 2.25 -7.38 1.56
N ARG A 149 2.28 -6.24 0.85
CA ARG A 149 3.48 -5.46 0.54
C ARG A 149 3.56 -4.12 1.27
N ASN A 150 2.66 -3.86 2.22
CA ASN A 150 2.56 -2.61 2.95
C ASN A 150 2.44 -1.37 2.03
N ILE A 151 1.78 -1.52 0.88
CA ILE A 151 1.53 -0.41 -0.04
C ILE A 151 0.29 0.35 0.45
N PRO A 152 0.39 1.67 0.68
CA PRO A 152 -0.75 2.47 1.12
C PRO A 152 -1.83 2.59 0.04
N VAL A 153 -3.09 2.68 0.47
CA VAL A 153 -4.24 2.86 -0.42
C VAL A 153 -4.99 4.13 -0.06
N MET A 154 -5.22 4.98 -1.05
CA MET A 154 -5.99 6.21 -0.89
C MET A 154 -7.14 6.22 -1.89
N MET A 155 -8.35 5.91 -1.42
CA MET A 155 -9.55 6.06 -2.24
C MET A 155 -9.75 7.55 -2.52
N VAL A 156 -9.92 7.90 -3.80
CA VAL A 156 -10.11 9.28 -4.26
C VAL A 156 -11.45 9.44 -4.97
N ASN A 157 -12.03 10.63 -4.85
CA ASN A 157 -13.35 10.92 -5.40
C ASN A 157 -14.39 9.85 -4.97
N GLY A 158 -14.26 9.35 -3.74
CA GLY A 158 -15.01 8.21 -3.21
C GLY A 158 -16.50 8.48 -3.16
N ARG A 159 -17.30 7.48 -3.58
CA ARG A 159 -18.76 7.61 -3.67
C ARG A 159 -19.44 6.28 -3.38
N ILE A 160 -20.39 6.28 -2.45
CA ILE A 160 -21.17 5.08 -2.12
C ILE A 160 -22.67 5.37 -2.20
N SER A 161 -23.40 4.49 -2.89
CA SER A 161 -24.86 4.60 -2.95
C SER A 161 -25.52 3.98 -1.71
N GLU A 162 -26.68 4.52 -1.30
CA GLU A 162 -27.50 3.95 -0.22
C GLU A 162 -27.85 2.47 -0.47
N LYS A 163 -28.07 2.10 -1.75
CA LYS A 163 -28.32 0.71 -2.15
C LYS A 163 -27.12 -0.19 -1.86
N SER A 164 -25.91 0.30 -2.17
CA SER A 164 -24.65 -0.40 -1.89
C SER A 164 -24.48 -0.63 -0.39
N VAL A 165 -24.81 0.35 0.46
CA VAL A 165 -24.78 0.20 1.93
C VAL A 165 -25.66 -0.96 2.39
N LYS A 166 -26.90 -1.04 1.89
CA LYS A 166 -27.86 -2.10 2.25
C LYS A 166 -27.39 -3.49 1.82
N THR A 167 -26.72 -3.60 0.67
CA THR A 167 -26.25 -4.88 0.13
C THR A 167 -24.93 -5.33 0.77
N TYR A 168 -23.96 -4.44 0.91
CA TYR A 168 -22.61 -4.77 1.41
C TYR A 168 -22.58 -5.04 2.91
N ARG A 169 -23.56 -4.54 3.67
CA ARG A 169 -23.69 -4.85 5.10
C ARG A 169 -23.72 -6.36 5.37
N TYR A 170 -24.15 -7.22 4.43
CA TYR A 170 -24.18 -8.68 4.66
C TYR A 170 -22.85 -9.40 4.37
N LEU A 171 -21.84 -8.71 3.84
CA LEU A 171 -20.55 -9.30 3.42
C LEU A 171 -19.42 -9.11 4.46
N TYR A 172 -19.80 -8.80 5.71
CA TYR A 172 -18.95 -8.32 6.82
C TYR A 172 -17.47 -8.72 6.74
N GLY A 173 -17.13 -10.01 6.74
CA GLY A 173 -15.75 -10.45 6.88
C GLY A 173 -14.80 -10.13 5.71
N ILE A 174 -15.27 -10.00 4.47
CA ILE A 174 -14.41 -9.54 3.34
C ILE A 174 -14.43 -8.02 3.28
N TRP A 175 -15.57 -7.43 3.57
CA TRP A 175 -15.74 -5.98 3.49
C TRP A 175 -14.89 -5.26 4.54
N ASP A 176 -14.90 -5.74 5.79
CA ASP A 176 -14.05 -5.24 6.87
C ASP A 176 -12.56 -5.36 6.51
N ASP A 177 -12.14 -6.47 5.90
CA ASP A 177 -10.75 -6.67 5.44
C ASP A 177 -10.33 -5.64 4.38
N MET A 178 -11.21 -5.38 3.40
CA MET A 178 -10.97 -4.38 2.36
C MET A 178 -10.93 -2.96 2.93
N LEU A 179 -11.87 -2.61 3.81
CA LEU A 179 -11.92 -1.27 4.40
C LEU A 179 -10.70 -1.00 5.29
N ASN A 180 -10.26 -1.99 6.06
CA ASN A 180 -9.06 -1.86 6.89
C ASN A 180 -7.79 -1.69 6.07
N THR A 181 -7.76 -2.18 4.83
CA THR A 181 -6.64 -1.98 3.89
C THR A 181 -6.55 -0.54 3.38
N VAL A 182 -7.66 0.20 3.33
CA VAL A 182 -7.66 1.58 2.84
C VAL A 182 -7.11 2.52 3.92
N SER A 183 -6.01 3.21 3.59
CA SER A 183 -5.33 4.15 4.49
C SER A 183 -6.10 5.48 4.60
N ARG A 184 -6.72 5.94 3.50
CA ARG A 184 -7.53 7.17 3.46
C ARG A 184 -8.72 7.04 2.51
N PHE A 185 -9.86 7.56 2.93
CA PHE A 185 -11.09 7.68 2.15
C PHE A 185 -11.36 9.16 1.85
N CYS A 186 -11.04 9.61 0.64
CA CYS A 186 -11.34 10.98 0.19
C CYS A 186 -12.67 10.99 -0.57
N MET A 187 -13.73 11.37 0.15
CA MET A 187 -15.13 11.25 -0.27
C MET A 187 -15.65 12.50 -0.96
N GLN A 188 -16.62 12.32 -1.88
CA GLN A 188 -17.24 13.39 -2.64
C GLN A 188 -18.10 14.32 -1.77
N SER A 189 -18.78 13.79 -0.76
CA SER A 189 -19.69 14.54 0.10
C SER A 189 -19.70 14.01 1.53
N SER A 190 -20.29 14.76 2.46
CA SER A 190 -20.52 14.30 3.84
C SER A 190 -21.44 13.08 3.88
N ILE A 191 -22.41 12.98 2.97
CA ILE A 191 -23.32 11.83 2.86
C ILE A 191 -22.55 10.57 2.49
N ASP A 192 -21.62 10.67 1.52
CA ASP A 192 -20.76 9.55 1.15
C ASP A 192 -19.83 9.13 2.29
N ALA A 193 -19.30 10.11 3.04
CA ALA A 193 -18.51 9.89 4.25
C ALA A 193 -19.30 9.16 5.34
N ASP A 194 -20.55 9.56 5.56
CA ASP A 194 -21.45 8.86 6.48
C ASP A 194 -21.69 7.43 6.01
N TYR A 195 -21.96 7.21 4.72
CA TYR A 195 -22.22 5.87 4.19
C TYR A 195 -21.03 4.92 4.30
N ILE A 196 -19.81 5.36 4.02
CA ILE A 196 -18.62 4.51 4.19
C ILE A 196 -18.34 4.25 5.68
N SER A 197 -18.60 5.22 6.56
CA SER A 197 -18.48 5.03 8.02
C SER A 197 -19.49 3.98 8.54
N HIS A 198 -20.75 4.05 8.12
CA HIS A 198 -21.77 3.04 8.47
C HIS A 198 -21.45 1.65 7.93
N LEU A 199 -20.64 1.57 6.88
CA LEU A 199 -20.14 0.32 6.31
C LEU A 199 -18.95 -0.28 7.07
N GLY A 200 -18.42 0.41 8.08
CA GLY A 200 -17.35 -0.06 8.96
C GLY A 200 -16.00 0.63 8.77
N ALA A 201 -15.90 1.66 7.93
CA ALA A 201 -14.63 2.37 7.77
C ALA A 201 -14.35 3.23 9.01
N ASP A 202 -13.09 3.21 9.46
CA ASP A 202 -12.63 4.01 10.59
C ASP A 202 -12.84 5.51 10.31
N PRO A 203 -13.63 6.22 11.14
CA PRO A 203 -13.86 7.67 11.01
C PRO A 203 -12.58 8.50 10.93
N LYS A 204 -11.47 8.06 11.56
CA LYS A 204 -10.18 8.76 11.51
C LYS A 204 -9.52 8.74 10.12
N LYS A 205 -9.97 7.85 9.24
CA LYS A 205 -9.45 7.68 7.88
C LYS A 205 -10.33 8.37 6.82
N ILE A 206 -11.46 8.97 7.21
CA ILE A 206 -12.45 9.52 6.28
C ILE A 206 -12.33 11.05 6.19
N TYR A 207 -12.19 11.55 4.97
CA TYR A 207 -12.02 12.96 4.65
C TYR A 207 -12.96 13.36 3.51
N VAL A 208 -13.60 14.51 3.61
CA VAL A 208 -14.45 15.04 2.52
C VAL A 208 -13.61 15.98 1.67
N THR A 209 -13.25 15.55 0.46
CA THR A 209 -12.46 16.36 -0.48
C THR A 209 -13.31 17.01 -1.56
N GLY A 210 -14.51 16.50 -1.84
CA GLY A 210 -15.36 16.99 -2.93
C GLY A 210 -15.25 16.15 -4.19
N ASN A 211 -15.94 16.59 -5.25
CA ASN A 211 -16.03 15.83 -6.49
C ASN A 211 -15.07 16.37 -7.56
N THR A 212 -14.09 15.56 -7.97
CA THR A 212 -13.05 15.98 -8.92
C THR A 212 -13.57 16.21 -10.34
N LYS A 213 -14.79 15.78 -10.68
CA LYS A 213 -15.41 16.05 -11.99
C LYS A 213 -15.64 17.54 -12.21
N PHE A 214 -15.80 18.34 -11.15
CA PHE A 214 -15.95 19.80 -11.23
C PHE A 214 -14.62 20.54 -11.44
N ASP A 215 -13.49 19.87 -11.16
CA ASP A 215 -12.13 20.39 -11.36
C ASP A 215 -11.62 20.20 -12.77
N GLN A 216 -12.43 19.59 -13.64
CA GLN A 216 -12.12 19.54 -15.05
C GLN A 216 -11.95 20.96 -15.55
N THR A 217 -10.81 21.23 -16.20
CA THR A 217 -10.57 22.46 -16.93
C THR A 217 -11.51 22.46 -18.13
N TYR A 218 -12.77 22.84 -17.93
CA TYR A 218 -13.65 23.23 -19.02
C TYR A 218 -12.94 24.38 -19.72
N ALA A 219 -12.65 24.21 -21.01
CA ALA A 219 -11.78 25.10 -21.75
C ALA A 219 -12.16 26.56 -21.49
N GLU A 220 -11.34 27.28 -20.72
CA GLU A 220 -11.63 28.67 -20.38
C GLU A 220 -11.68 29.46 -21.69
N VAL A 221 -12.74 30.25 -21.85
CA VAL A 221 -12.95 31.10 -23.02
C VAL A 221 -12.88 32.53 -22.51
N THR A 222 -11.84 33.24 -22.92
CA THR A 222 -11.72 34.68 -22.64
C THR A 222 -12.77 35.47 -23.43
N THR A 223 -12.99 36.73 -23.09
CA THR A 223 -13.90 37.60 -23.88
C THR A 223 -13.42 37.73 -25.33
N GLU A 224 -12.10 37.75 -25.55
CA GLU A 224 -11.50 37.79 -26.89
C GLU A 224 -11.75 36.47 -27.65
N ASP A 225 -11.59 35.32 -26.99
CA ASP A 225 -11.90 34.02 -27.59
C ASP A 225 -13.38 33.91 -27.98
N LEU A 226 -14.29 34.42 -27.14
CA LEU A 226 -15.73 34.42 -27.41
C LEU A 226 -16.06 35.25 -28.66
N GLU A 227 -15.49 36.45 -28.78
CA GLU A 227 -15.64 37.30 -29.97
C GLU A 227 -15.07 36.63 -31.22
N ASN A 228 -13.90 36.00 -31.09
CA ASN A 228 -13.29 35.22 -32.17
C ASN A 228 -14.18 34.05 -32.60
N TYR A 229 -14.74 33.27 -31.67
CA TYR A 229 -15.67 32.19 -32.01
C TYR A 229 -16.93 32.72 -32.71
N LYS A 230 -17.50 33.84 -32.24
CA LYS A 230 -18.65 34.46 -32.90
C LYS A 230 -18.31 34.88 -34.33
N LYS A 231 -17.13 35.48 -34.54
CA LYS A 231 -16.63 35.86 -35.85
C LYS A 231 -16.40 34.67 -36.76
N GLU A 232 -15.75 33.63 -36.27
CA GLU A 232 -15.45 32.43 -37.06
C GLU A 232 -16.70 31.62 -37.43
N LEU A 233 -17.74 31.68 -36.60
CA LEU A 233 -19.03 31.06 -36.86
C LEU A 233 -19.96 31.96 -37.69
N GLY A 234 -19.63 33.24 -37.90
CA GLY A 234 -20.46 34.19 -38.65
C GLY A 234 -21.73 34.62 -37.91
N ILE A 235 -21.65 34.73 -36.57
CA ILE A 235 -22.79 35.02 -35.68
C ILE A 235 -22.58 36.28 -34.82
N GLU A 236 -21.75 37.24 -35.27
CA GLU A 236 -21.39 38.41 -34.44
C GLU A 236 -22.60 39.23 -33.96
N ASN A 237 -23.63 39.35 -34.81
CA ASN A 237 -24.84 40.13 -34.54
C ASN A 237 -26.10 39.26 -34.33
N ALA A 238 -25.92 37.95 -34.10
CA ALA A 238 -27.05 37.03 -33.96
C ALA A 238 -27.64 37.08 -32.54
N TYR A 239 -28.97 37.07 -32.46
CA TYR A 239 -29.68 36.92 -31.20
C TYR A 239 -31.08 36.32 -31.39
N PRO A 240 -31.48 35.30 -30.60
CA PRO A 240 -30.63 34.50 -29.70
C PRO A 240 -29.80 33.46 -30.48
N VAL A 241 -28.67 33.05 -29.89
CA VAL A 241 -27.88 31.90 -30.34
C VAL A 241 -28.24 30.68 -29.50
N ILE A 242 -28.82 29.67 -30.12
CA ILE A 242 -29.21 28.41 -29.47
C ILE A 242 -28.16 27.37 -29.79
N VAL A 243 -27.49 26.83 -28.76
CA VAL A 243 -26.49 25.78 -28.95
C VAL A 243 -27.06 24.44 -28.50
N ALA A 244 -27.20 23.50 -29.43
CA ALA A 244 -27.60 22.13 -29.16
C ALA A 244 -26.38 21.21 -29.22
N GLY A 245 -25.90 20.78 -28.05
CA GLY A 245 -24.67 20.01 -27.90
C GLY A 245 -24.90 18.52 -27.72
N SER A 246 -24.04 17.71 -28.33
CA SER A 246 -24.07 16.24 -28.27
C SER A 246 -25.41 15.62 -28.71
N THR A 247 -26.03 16.15 -29.77
CA THR A 247 -27.33 15.67 -30.27
C THR A 247 -27.24 14.26 -30.87
N HIS A 248 -28.36 13.55 -30.80
CA HIS A 248 -28.56 12.22 -31.37
C HIS A 248 -29.72 12.16 -32.37
N PRO A 249 -29.77 11.10 -33.22
CA PRO A 249 -30.85 10.93 -34.17
C PRO A 249 -32.21 11.13 -33.52
N THR A 250 -33.10 11.82 -34.24
CA THR A 250 -34.46 12.26 -33.83
C THR A 250 -34.53 13.55 -33.02
N GLU A 251 -33.50 13.91 -32.24
CA GLU A 251 -33.51 15.16 -31.48
C GLU A 251 -33.37 16.38 -32.40
N GLU A 252 -32.66 16.24 -33.53
CA GLU A 252 -32.48 17.34 -34.48
C GLU A 252 -33.80 17.79 -35.12
N LYS A 253 -34.77 16.90 -35.32
CA LYS A 253 -36.11 17.25 -35.81
C LYS A 253 -36.84 18.19 -34.86
N VAL A 254 -36.83 17.82 -33.57
CA VAL A 254 -37.41 18.62 -32.49
C VAL A 254 -36.76 20.00 -32.43
N LEU A 255 -35.45 20.08 -32.59
CA LEU A 255 -34.71 21.34 -32.62
C LEU A 255 -35.08 22.22 -33.82
N PHE A 256 -35.31 21.64 -35.01
CA PHE A 256 -35.78 22.39 -36.17
C PHE A 256 -37.22 22.88 -36.02
N ASP A 257 -38.11 22.06 -35.47
CA ASP A 257 -39.49 22.47 -35.14
C ASP A 257 -39.49 23.68 -34.19
N VAL A 258 -38.65 23.62 -33.14
CA VAL A 258 -38.47 24.69 -32.16
C VAL A 258 -37.90 25.96 -32.81
N PHE A 259 -36.87 25.81 -33.66
CA PHE A 259 -36.23 26.94 -34.33
C PHE A 259 -37.18 27.66 -35.30
N ASN A 260 -38.06 26.93 -36.00
CA ASN A 260 -39.10 27.50 -36.84
C ASN A 260 -40.09 28.40 -36.08
N GLU A 261 -40.37 28.09 -34.82
CA GLU A 261 -41.21 28.95 -33.98
C GLU A 261 -40.44 30.16 -33.46
N ILE A 262 -39.19 29.97 -33.04
CA ILE A 262 -38.36 31.04 -32.47
C ILE A 262 -38.07 32.14 -33.50
N ILE A 263 -37.79 31.76 -34.74
CA ILE A 263 -37.41 32.72 -35.78
C ILE A 263 -38.54 33.69 -36.16
N LYS A 264 -39.81 33.33 -35.86
CA LYS A 264 -40.97 34.22 -36.04
C LYS A 264 -40.90 35.43 -35.12
N SER A 265 -40.36 35.26 -33.92
CA SER A 265 -40.17 36.33 -32.94
C SER A 265 -38.77 36.95 -33.01
N TYR A 266 -37.76 36.17 -33.42
CA TYR A 266 -36.37 36.60 -33.51
C TYR A 266 -35.77 36.24 -34.89
N PRO A 267 -35.92 37.11 -35.91
CA PRO A 267 -35.45 36.81 -37.27
C PRO A 267 -33.94 36.60 -37.40
N GLU A 268 -33.14 37.17 -36.49
CA GLU A 268 -31.68 37.02 -36.44
C GLU A 268 -31.21 35.86 -35.56
N ALA A 269 -32.12 34.99 -35.12
CA ALA A 269 -31.78 33.79 -34.35
C ALA A 269 -30.84 32.86 -35.12
N ARG A 270 -29.98 32.14 -34.40
CA ARG A 270 -29.07 31.13 -34.98
C ARG A 270 -29.14 29.84 -34.18
N LEU A 271 -29.15 28.71 -34.89
CA LEU A 271 -29.12 27.38 -34.29
C LEU A 271 -27.77 26.71 -34.58
N VAL A 272 -26.98 26.49 -33.54
CA VAL A 272 -25.70 25.76 -33.61
C VAL A 272 -25.94 24.33 -33.13
N ILE A 273 -25.75 23.33 -33.99
CA ILE A 273 -25.90 21.91 -33.67
C ILE A 273 -24.53 21.24 -33.70
N ALA A 274 -24.15 20.66 -32.57
CA ALA A 274 -22.98 19.80 -32.45
C ALA A 274 -23.41 18.35 -32.23
N PRO A 275 -23.46 17.52 -33.29
CA PRO A 275 -23.86 16.12 -33.15
C PRO A 275 -22.85 15.33 -32.33
N ARG A 276 -23.32 14.33 -31.58
CA ARG A 276 -22.43 13.45 -30.81
C ARG A 276 -21.40 12.73 -31.70
N LYS A 277 -21.75 12.47 -32.96
CA LYS A 277 -20.85 11.95 -34.00
C LYS A 277 -20.73 12.99 -35.12
N PRO A 278 -19.57 13.65 -35.29
CA PRO A 278 -19.38 14.68 -36.32
C PRO A 278 -19.71 14.23 -37.75
N GLY A 279 -19.47 12.96 -38.08
CA GLY A 279 -19.80 12.38 -39.39
C GLY A 279 -21.30 12.36 -39.74
N ARG A 280 -22.19 12.79 -38.84
CA ARG A 280 -23.62 12.99 -39.13
C ARG A 280 -23.96 14.40 -39.66
N ALA A 281 -22.99 15.31 -39.76
CA ALA A 281 -23.27 16.67 -40.19
C ALA A 281 -23.97 16.73 -41.56
N ASP A 282 -23.57 15.90 -42.53
CA ASP A 282 -24.24 15.84 -43.85
C ASP A 282 -25.69 15.35 -43.77
N GLU A 283 -25.96 14.35 -42.90
CA GLU A 283 -27.32 13.84 -42.63
C GLU A 283 -28.20 14.96 -42.06
N ILE A 284 -27.67 15.69 -41.08
CA ILE A 284 -28.38 16.78 -40.41
C ILE A 284 -28.58 17.97 -41.36
N SER A 285 -27.62 18.26 -42.24
CA SER A 285 -27.77 19.30 -43.27
C SER A 285 -28.87 18.97 -44.27
N LYS A 286 -28.98 17.70 -44.69
CA LYS A 286 -30.10 17.25 -45.54
C LYS A 286 -31.43 17.39 -44.83
N LEU A 287 -31.49 17.08 -43.54
CA LEU A 287 -32.67 17.26 -42.71
C LEU A 287 -33.03 18.75 -42.59
N ALA A 288 -32.07 19.64 -42.32
CA ALA A 288 -32.28 21.08 -42.24
C ALA A 288 -32.89 21.65 -43.54
N LYS A 289 -32.47 21.16 -44.71
CA LYS A 289 -33.05 21.54 -46.01
C LYS A 289 -34.53 21.16 -46.14
N GLN A 290 -34.97 20.03 -45.55
CA GLN A 290 -36.38 19.64 -45.51
C GLN A 290 -37.22 20.64 -44.69
N TYR A 291 -36.59 21.32 -43.74
CA TYR A 291 -37.15 22.40 -42.93
C TYR A 291 -36.89 23.80 -43.53
N HIS A 292 -36.46 23.87 -44.80
CA HIS A 292 -36.14 25.11 -45.53
C HIS A 292 -34.99 25.95 -44.95
N TRP A 293 -34.08 25.32 -44.21
CA TRP A 293 -32.89 25.99 -43.67
C TRP A 293 -31.62 25.67 -44.45
N GLU A 294 -30.84 26.71 -44.72
CA GLU A 294 -29.47 26.56 -45.21
C GLU A 294 -28.51 26.33 -44.03
N SER A 295 -27.54 25.42 -44.21
CA SER A 295 -26.62 25.02 -43.13
C SER A 295 -25.17 25.33 -43.47
N GLY A 296 -24.45 25.94 -42.53
CA GLY A 296 -23.00 26.10 -42.56
C GLY A 296 -22.29 24.93 -41.87
N PHE A 297 -21.10 24.59 -42.34
CA PHE A 297 -20.24 23.58 -41.72
C PHE A 297 -19.03 24.27 -41.08
N ARG A 298 -18.72 23.92 -39.84
CA ARG A 298 -17.61 24.49 -39.08
C ARG A 298 -16.27 24.29 -39.78
N SER A 299 -16.01 23.09 -40.30
CA SER A 299 -14.81 22.76 -41.10
C SER A 299 -14.61 23.72 -42.28
N LYS A 300 -15.67 23.99 -43.05
CA LYS A 300 -15.63 24.89 -44.22
C LYS A 300 -15.47 26.36 -43.82
N LEU A 301 -16.12 26.78 -42.74
CA LEU A 301 -16.01 28.15 -42.24
C LEU A 301 -14.59 28.48 -41.77
N LEU A 302 -13.86 27.50 -41.22
CA LEU A 302 -12.46 27.66 -40.83
C LEU A 302 -11.53 27.95 -42.02
N GLU A 303 -11.80 27.41 -43.21
CA GLU A 303 -10.96 27.57 -44.40
C GLU A 303 -11.07 28.94 -45.07
N ILE A 304 -12.19 29.63 -44.88
CA ILE A 304 -12.42 30.93 -45.50
C ILE A 304 -11.40 31.93 -44.89
N LYS A 305 -10.95 32.92 -45.66
CA LYS A 305 -10.18 34.07 -45.13
C LYS A 305 -10.99 35.35 -45.37
N GLY A 306 -11.49 35.98 -44.31
CA GLY A 306 -12.33 37.18 -44.39
C GLY A 306 -13.69 37.01 -43.73
N ALA A 307 -14.69 37.79 -44.17
CA ALA A 307 -16.05 37.75 -43.62
C ALA A 307 -16.70 36.36 -43.83
N ARG A 308 -17.34 35.84 -42.78
CA ARG A 308 -18.03 34.55 -42.83
C ARG A 308 -19.43 34.70 -43.42
N SER A 309 -19.84 33.71 -44.21
CA SER A 309 -21.24 33.57 -44.61
C SER A 309 -22.11 33.34 -43.37
N LYS A 310 -23.25 34.03 -43.31
CA LYS A 310 -24.20 33.93 -42.20
C LYS A 310 -25.21 32.83 -42.49
N TYR A 311 -25.12 31.71 -41.76
CA TYR A 311 -26.06 30.60 -41.90
C TYR A 311 -27.04 30.56 -40.73
N PRO A 312 -28.36 30.36 -40.97
CA PRO A 312 -29.33 30.24 -39.89
C PRO A 312 -29.08 28.99 -39.02
N VAL A 313 -28.59 27.90 -39.63
CA VAL A 313 -28.18 26.67 -38.96
C VAL A 313 -26.68 26.45 -39.15
N LEU A 314 -25.95 26.17 -38.08
CA LEU A 314 -24.52 25.89 -38.09
C LEU A 314 -24.26 24.50 -37.53
N LEU A 315 -23.50 23.69 -38.26
CA LEU A 315 -23.16 22.32 -37.88
C LEU A 315 -21.69 22.25 -37.45
N ILE A 316 -21.46 21.83 -36.22
CA ILE A 316 -20.12 21.60 -35.68
C ILE A 316 -19.68 20.18 -36.07
N ASP A 317 -19.05 20.07 -37.24
CA ASP A 317 -18.57 18.83 -37.85
C ASP A 317 -17.11 18.50 -37.51
N THR A 318 -16.65 19.06 -36.40
CA THR A 318 -15.25 19.05 -35.94
C THR A 318 -15.17 18.46 -34.53
N ILE A 319 -14.05 17.80 -34.21
CA ILE A 319 -13.88 17.03 -32.97
C ILE A 319 -13.19 17.90 -31.90
N GLY A 320 -13.73 17.88 -30.68
CA GLY A 320 -13.02 18.40 -29.49
C GLY A 320 -13.20 19.89 -29.19
N GLU A 321 -14.07 20.61 -29.93
CA GLU A 321 -14.33 22.04 -29.68
C GLU A 321 -15.65 22.34 -28.96
N LEU A 322 -16.56 21.37 -28.82
CA LEU A 322 -17.91 21.57 -28.27
C LEU A 322 -17.90 22.31 -26.91
N GLY A 323 -17.00 21.94 -26.00
CA GLY A 323 -16.86 22.61 -24.71
C GLY A 323 -16.77 24.13 -24.85
N ARG A 324 -15.91 24.61 -25.77
CA ARG A 324 -15.73 26.04 -26.07
C ARG A 324 -16.92 26.63 -26.82
N ILE A 325 -17.54 25.87 -27.72
CA ILE A 325 -18.70 26.32 -28.49
C ILE A 325 -19.89 26.63 -27.58
N TYR A 326 -20.06 25.96 -26.43
CA TYR A 326 -21.13 26.35 -25.50
C TYR A 326 -21.06 27.82 -25.06
N SER A 327 -19.87 28.43 -25.05
CA SER A 327 -19.69 29.84 -24.69
C SER A 327 -20.44 30.82 -25.59
N VAL A 328 -20.72 30.45 -26.86
CA VAL A 328 -21.41 31.35 -27.80
C VAL A 328 -22.93 31.34 -27.63
N GLY A 329 -23.49 30.34 -26.95
CA GLY A 329 -24.93 30.20 -26.79
C GLY A 329 -25.53 31.18 -25.78
N ASP A 330 -26.70 31.71 -26.07
CA ASP A 330 -27.56 32.41 -25.12
C ASP A 330 -28.40 31.43 -24.29
N VAL A 331 -28.73 30.28 -24.89
CA VAL A 331 -29.38 29.14 -24.26
C VAL A 331 -28.79 27.85 -24.83
N VAL A 332 -28.59 26.85 -23.98
CA VAL A 332 -27.99 25.58 -24.36
C VAL A 332 -28.98 24.44 -24.17
N PHE A 333 -29.13 23.60 -25.20
CA PHE A 333 -29.78 22.30 -25.09
C PHE A 333 -28.72 21.20 -25.10
N VAL A 334 -28.73 20.31 -24.09
CA VAL A 334 -27.82 19.16 -24.04
C VAL A 334 -28.57 17.90 -24.48
N GLY A 335 -28.14 17.32 -25.61
CA GLY A 335 -28.77 16.18 -26.26
C GLY A 335 -28.56 14.84 -25.54
N GLY A 336 -29.00 13.76 -26.18
CA GLY A 336 -29.09 12.42 -25.59
C GLY A 336 -30.11 12.33 -24.45
N SER A 337 -30.93 13.37 -24.28
CA SER A 337 -31.77 13.59 -23.12
C SER A 337 -33.26 13.52 -23.46
N LEU A 338 -33.65 13.83 -24.70
CA LEU A 338 -35.02 13.62 -25.20
C LEU A 338 -35.27 12.17 -25.62
N ILE A 339 -34.20 11.42 -25.88
CA ILE A 339 -34.23 9.99 -26.19
C ILE A 339 -33.75 9.16 -24.99
N LYS A 340 -34.05 7.85 -25.00
CA LYS A 340 -33.59 6.89 -23.98
C LYS A 340 -32.09 6.57 -24.08
N HIS A 341 -31.25 7.60 -24.06
CA HIS A 341 -29.78 7.48 -24.13
C HIS A 341 -29.09 7.83 -22.80
N GLY A 342 -29.73 8.64 -21.96
CA GLY A 342 -29.28 8.91 -20.59
C GLY A 342 -28.56 10.25 -20.37
N GLY A 343 -28.59 11.13 -21.37
CA GLY A 343 -28.07 12.49 -21.29
C GLY A 343 -26.56 12.59 -21.55
N HIS A 344 -26.07 13.83 -21.61
CA HIS A 344 -24.65 14.18 -21.74
C HIS A 344 -24.23 15.21 -20.70
N ASN A 345 -22.96 15.64 -20.77
CA ASN A 345 -22.31 16.49 -19.79
C ASN A 345 -22.91 17.91 -19.73
N VAL A 346 -23.63 18.19 -18.65
CA VAL A 346 -24.22 19.52 -18.36
C VAL A 346 -23.25 20.48 -17.65
N LEU A 347 -22.08 20.01 -17.20
CA LEU A 347 -21.11 20.85 -16.50
C LEU A 347 -20.33 21.76 -17.46
N GLU A 348 -20.13 21.33 -18.72
CA GLU A 348 -19.49 22.14 -19.77
C GLU A 348 -20.25 23.47 -20.02
N PRO A 349 -21.56 23.48 -20.33
CA PRO A 349 -22.29 24.73 -20.48
C PRO A 349 -22.45 25.49 -19.15
N ALA A 350 -22.47 24.80 -18.01
CA ALA A 350 -22.52 25.47 -16.71
C ALA A 350 -21.25 26.28 -16.43
N ALA A 351 -20.08 25.76 -16.82
CA ALA A 351 -18.80 26.47 -16.70
C ALA A 351 -18.75 27.76 -17.54
N HIS A 352 -19.56 27.85 -18.60
CA HIS A 352 -19.70 29.03 -19.44
C HIS A 352 -20.87 29.94 -19.04
N ALA A 353 -21.41 29.78 -17.83
CA ALA A 353 -22.52 30.58 -17.30
C ALA A 353 -23.78 30.52 -18.17
N LYS A 354 -24.08 29.35 -18.77
CA LYS A 354 -25.23 29.23 -19.68
C LYS A 354 -26.47 28.69 -18.97
N PRO A 355 -27.68 29.16 -19.37
CA PRO A 355 -28.92 28.47 -19.07
C PRO A 355 -28.97 27.14 -19.81
N ILE A 356 -29.33 26.07 -19.11
CA ILE A 356 -29.26 24.71 -19.64
C ILE A 356 -30.66 24.08 -19.70
N LEU A 357 -30.99 23.49 -20.84
CA LEU A 357 -32.20 22.73 -21.08
C LEU A 357 -31.84 21.28 -21.41
N VAL A 358 -32.59 20.34 -20.83
CA VAL A 358 -32.40 18.89 -21.01
C VAL A 358 -33.74 18.18 -21.13
N GLY A 359 -33.77 17.06 -21.85
CA GLY A 359 -34.91 16.14 -21.85
C GLY A 359 -35.02 15.27 -20.59
N PRO A 360 -36.06 14.41 -20.50
CA PRO A 360 -36.36 13.64 -19.29
C PRO A 360 -35.37 12.51 -18.98
N ASN A 361 -34.48 12.15 -19.91
CA ASN A 361 -33.55 11.02 -19.76
C ASN A 361 -32.15 11.51 -19.38
N MET A 362 -31.91 11.76 -18.09
CA MET A 362 -30.62 12.21 -17.55
C MET A 362 -29.96 11.16 -16.64
N GLN A 363 -30.23 9.87 -16.84
CA GLN A 363 -29.80 8.82 -15.92
C GLN A 363 -28.27 8.73 -15.76
N ASN A 364 -27.48 9.03 -16.80
CA ASN A 364 -26.02 8.98 -16.74
C ASN A 364 -25.40 10.21 -16.04
N PHE A 365 -26.17 11.31 -15.92
CA PHE A 365 -25.73 12.60 -15.37
C PHE A 365 -26.67 13.10 -14.26
N LYS A 366 -27.28 12.16 -13.52
CA LYS A 366 -28.33 12.46 -12.54
C LYS A 366 -27.90 13.47 -11.47
N ASP A 367 -26.68 13.34 -10.96
CA ASP A 367 -26.19 14.18 -9.86
C ASP A 367 -25.89 15.60 -10.32
N SER A 368 -25.21 15.75 -11.47
CA SER A 368 -24.94 17.04 -12.08
C SER A 368 -26.23 17.77 -12.45
N TYR A 369 -27.21 17.03 -12.98
CA TYR A 369 -28.55 17.56 -13.23
C TYR A 369 -29.26 17.99 -11.93
N ALA A 370 -29.26 17.15 -10.90
CA ALA A 370 -29.94 17.45 -9.63
C ALA A 370 -29.36 18.71 -8.96
N LEU A 371 -28.03 18.88 -8.98
CA LEU A 371 -27.35 20.06 -8.45
C LEU A 371 -27.76 21.34 -9.22
N LEU A 372 -27.64 21.32 -10.55
CA LEU A 372 -27.96 22.49 -11.38
C LEU A 372 -29.46 22.79 -11.40
N SER A 373 -30.32 21.78 -11.34
CA SER A 373 -31.77 21.95 -11.31
C SER A 373 -32.25 22.53 -9.98
N LYS A 374 -31.65 22.12 -8.85
CA LYS A 374 -31.99 22.64 -7.52
C LYS A 374 -31.77 24.15 -7.40
N VAL A 375 -30.77 24.70 -8.07
CA VAL A 375 -30.47 26.14 -8.09
C VAL A 375 -31.12 26.88 -9.26
N GLY A 376 -31.96 26.21 -10.05
CA GLY A 376 -32.66 26.80 -11.19
C GLY A 376 -31.80 27.02 -12.45
N ALA A 377 -30.54 26.56 -12.47
CA ALA A 377 -29.63 26.72 -13.60
C ALA A 377 -29.96 25.79 -14.79
N CYS A 378 -30.51 24.61 -14.50
CA CYS A 378 -30.88 23.60 -15.50
C CYS A 378 -32.36 23.23 -15.40
N LYS A 379 -33.07 23.22 -16.53
CA LYS A 379 -34.49 22.88 -16.59
C LYS A 379 -34.77 21.70 -17.51
N MET A 380 -35.66 20.81 -17.05
CA MET A 380 -36.11 19.66 -17.81
C MET A 380 -37.34 20.00 -18.66
N ILE A 381 -37.33 19.54 -19.91
CA ILE A 381 -38.43 19.70 -20.89
C ILE A 381 -38.85 18.33 -21.41
N ASN A 382 -40.13 18.14 -21.71
CA ASN A 382 -40.66 16.84 -22.14
C ASN A 382 -40.94 16.74 -23.65
N ASN A 383 -41.13 17.87 -24.32
CA ASN A 383 -41.56 17.91 -25.73
C ASN A 383 -41.12 19.22 -26.41
N SER A 384 -41.35 19.30 -27.73
CA SER A 384 -41.00 20.48 -28.54
C SER A 384 -41.71 21.74 -28.07
N ALA A 385 -42.99 21.67 -27.69
CA ALA A 385 -43.74 22.84 -27.26
C ALA A 385 -43.20 23.44 -25.95
N GLU A 386 -42.86 22.59 -24.98
CA GLU A 386 -42.19 23.01 -23.74
C GLU A 386 -40.81 23.59 -24.02
N LEU A 387 -40.03 22.98 -24.92
CA LEU A 387 -38.72 23.50 -25.32
C LEU A 387 -38.83 24.89 -25.97
N THR A 388 -39.77 25.08 -26.91
CA THR A 388 -40.03 26.37 -27.55
C THR A 388 -40.43 27.43 -26.53
N LYS A 389 -41.39 27.11 -25.66
CA LYS A 389 -41.86 28.02 -24.61
C LYS A 389 -40.69 28.45 -23.72
N GLU A 390 -39.89 27.48 -23.28
CA GLU A 390 -38.81 27.74 -22.35
C GLU A 390 -37.67 28.55 -22.98
N VAL A 391 -37.33 28.26 -24.24
CA VAL A 391 -36.35 29.06 -24.96
C VAL A 391 -36.85 30.50 -25.12
N LEU A 392 -38.08 30.71 -25.58
CA LEU A 392 -38.65 32.06 -25.75
C LEU A 392 -38.71 32.85 -24.43
N ASP A 393 -39.02 32.19 -23.32
CA ASP A 393 -39.05 32.77 -21.98
C ASP A 393 -37.65 33.16 -21.49
N ILE A 394 -36.65 32.30 -21.67
CA ILE A 394 -35.25 32.60 -21.32
C ILE A 394 -34.69 33.75 -22.15
N VAL A 395 -34.91 33.74 -23.48
CA VAL A 395 -34.31 34.75 -24.38
C VAL A 395 -35.05 36.09 -24.34
N GLY A 396 -36.34 36.09 -23.95
CA GLY A 396 -37.15 37.29 -23.75
C GLY A 396 -37.03 37.91 -22.36
N ASN A 397 -36.36 37.23 -21.41
CA ASN A 397 -36.16 37.70 -20.04
C ASN A 397 -34.68 37.68 -19.65
N ASP A 398 -34.01 38.81 -19.87
CA ASP A 398 -32.58 38.97 -19.59
C ASP A 398 -32.22 38.72 -18.13
N GLU A 399 -33.05 39.20 -17.19
CA GLU A 399 -32.83 38.99 -15.76
C GLU A 399 -32.79 37.50 -15.42
N ARG A 400 -33.78 36.75 -15.92
CA ARG A 400 -33.86 35.31 -15.70
C ARG A 400 -32.69 34.57 -16.35
N ARG A 401 -32.30 34.93 -17.57
CA ARG A 401 -31.15 34.33 -18.25
C ARG A 401 -29.85 34.54 -17.45
N LEU A 402 -29.63 35.76 -16.97
CA LEU A 402 -28.46 36.09 -16.14
C LEU A 402 -28.49 35.35 -14.80
N GLN A 403 -29.67 35.23 -14.16
CA GLN A 403 -29.84 34.44 -12.94
C GLN A 403 -29.50 32.96 -13.16
N MET A 404 -30.00 32.33 -14.23
CA MET A 404 -29.68 30.94 -14.57
C MET A 404 -28.18 30.76 -14.84
N GLY A 405 -27.57 31.70 -15.56
CA GLY A 405 -26.13 31.69 -15.84
C GLY A 405 -25.26 31.87 -14.58
N ALA A 406 -25.65 32.77 -13.69
CA ALA A 406 -24.98 32.98 -12.40
C ALA A 406 -25.09 31.75 -11.50
N ALA A 407 -26.27 31.11 -11.45
CA ALA A 407 -26.49 29.87 -10.70
C ALA A 407 -25.65 28.71 -11.25
N SER A 408 -25.50 28.59 -12.58
CA SER A 408 -24.58 27.66 -13.24
C SER A 408 -23.13 27.85 -12.75
N LEU A 409 -22.63 29.09 -12.78
CA LEU A 409 -21.28 29.43 -12.32
C LEU A 409 -21.08 29.19 -10.83
N GLN A 410 -22.09 29.50 -10.01
CA GLN A 410 -22.04 29.30 -8.56
C GLN A 410 -21.81 27.82 -8.24
N VAL A 411 -22.56 26.90 -8.86
CA VAL A 411 -22.39 25.46 -8.66
C VAL A 411 -20.97 25.01 -9.03
N ILE A 412 -20.41 25.51 -10.14
CA ILE A 412 -19.03 25.16 -10.53
C ILE A 412 -18.02 25.69 -9.51
N LYS A 413 -18.14 26.95 -9.07
CA LYS A 413 -17.20 27.56 -8.12
C LYS A 413 -17.22 26.88 -6.75
N GLU A 414 -18.41 26.58 -6.24
CA GLU A 414 -18.57 25.94 -4.91
C GLU A 414 -18.04 24.51 -4.87
N ASN A 415 -18.01 23.81 -6.00
CA ASN A 415 -17.61 22.39 -6.06
C ASN A 415 -16.19 22.17 -6.60
N ARG A 416 -15.44 23.23 -6.91
CA ARG A 416 -14.03 23.16 -7.33
C ARG A 416 -13.05 23.00 -6.15
N GLY A 417 -11.82 22.66 -6.47
CA GLY A 417 -10.69 22.46 -5.57
C GLY A 417 -10.58 21.06 -4.96
N ALA A 418 -11.37 20.08 -5.42
CA ALA A 418 -11.35 18.74 -4.84
C ALA A 418 -10.05 17.97 -5.16
N ALA A 419 -9.51 18.16 -6.36
CA ALA A 419 -8.22 17.61 -6.76
C ALA A 419 -7.08 18.14 -5.87
N VAL A 420 -7.00 19.45 -5.66
CA VAL A 420 -5.96 20.09 -4.81
C VAL A 420 -6.04 19.60 -3.38
N ARG A 421 -7.24 19.59 -2.76
CA ARG A 421 -7.44 19.03 -1.42
C ARG A 421 -7.02 17.56 -1.34
N SER A 422 -7.29 16.78 -2.39
CA SER A 422 -6.85 15.38 -2.44
C SER A 422 -5.31 15.28 -2.51
N ILE A 423 -4.61 16.21 -3.17
CA ILE A 423 -3.13 16.22 -3.18
C ILE A 423 -2.56 16.50 -1.80
N GLU A 424 -3.16 17.37 -1.00
CA GLU A 424 -2.70 17.62 0.39
C GLU A 424 -2.73 16.33 1.21
N TYR A 425 -3.83 15.57 1.12
CA TYR A 425 -3.93 14.26 1.78
C TYR A 425 -2.99 13.21 1.18
N LEU A 426 -2.70 13.28 -0.12
CA LEU A 426 -1.71 12.42 -0.75
C LEU A 426 -0.30 12.73 -0.22
N GLN A 427 0.08 14.01 -0.13
CA GLN A 427 1.39 14.45 0.35
C GLN A 427 1.63 14.02 1.80
N ASP A 428 0.65 14.24 2.65
CA ASP A 428 0.71 13.83 4.04
C ASP A 428 0.81 12.29 4.16
N LEU A 429 0.01 11.53 3.39
CA LEU A 429 0.11 10.07 3.39
C LEU A 429 1.46 9.57 2.88
N LEU A 430 1.99 10.15 1.81
CA LEU A 430 3.30 9.80 1.24
C LEU A 430 4.46 10.15 2.18
N THR A 431 4.30 11.13 3.05
CA THR A 431 5.26 11.50 4.10
C THR A 431 5.19 10.55 5.30
N LEU A 432 4.00 10.03 5.62
CA LEU A 432 3.82 9.04 6.68
C LEU A 432 4.31 7.65 6.26
N THR A 433 4.29 7.34 4.96
CA THR A 433 4.63 6.02 4.42
C THR A 433 6.08 5.90 3.96
N THR A 434 6.85 6.99 3.91
CA THR A 434 8.29 6.95 3.65
C THR A 434 9.02 6.16 4.75
N VAL A 435 9.97 5.33 4.33
CA VAL A 435 10.85 4.55 5.20
C VAL A 435 12.26 5.10 5.05
N ASP A 436 12.91 5.42 6.17
CA ASP A 436 14.22 6.09 6.17
C ASP A 436 15.34 5.19 5.61
N SER A 437 15.20 3.87 5.71
CA SER A 437 16.24 2.88 5.35
C SER A 437 15.95 2.06 4.08
N LYS A 438 15.09 2.51 3.17
CA LYS A 438 14.71 1.71 1.99
C LYS A 438 15.79 1.77 0.90
N VAL A 439 16.86 1.00 1.06
CA VAL A 439 17.80 0.68 -0.04
C VAL A 439 17.48 -0.72 -0.54
N GLU A 440 16.67 -0.83 -1.60
CA GLU A 440 16.54 -2.08 -2.36
C GLU A 440 17.75 -2.25 -3.28
N ALA A 441 18.91 -2.53 -2.68
CA ALA A 441 20.11 -2.87 -3.46
C ALA A 441 19.95 -4.29 -4.01
N SER A 442 19.98 -4.41 -5.34
CA SER A 442 19.96 -5.70 -6.04
C SER A 442 21.40 -6.18 -6.25
N TYR A 443 21.78 -7.24 -5.54
CA TYR A 443 23.05 -7.96 -5.72
C TYR A 443 22.81 -9.46 -5.78
N PRO A 444 23.73 -10.24 -6.37
CA PRO A 444 23.65 -11.69 -6.37
C PRO A 444 23.55 -12.25 -4.95
N THR A 445 22.45 -12.95 -4.66
CA THR A 445 22.28 -13.72 -3.43
C THR A 445 22.56 -15.19 -3.72
N ASN A 446 23.56 -15.75 -3.04
CA ASN A 446 23.98 -17.12 -3.21
C ASN A 446 23.46 -17.98 -2.06
N ILE A 447 22.60 -18.93 -2.42
CA ILE A 447 22.01 -19.94 -1.54
C ILE A 447 22.54 -21.35 -1.92
N ARG A 448 23.59 -21.44 -2.77
CA ARG A 448 24.03 -22.65 -3.52
C ARG A 448 24.41 -23.86 -2.66
N ASN A 449 24.60 -23.72 -1.36
CA ASN A 449 25.00 -24.88 -0.52
C ASN A 449 23.89 -25.93 -0.32
N LEU A 450 22.74 -25.79 -0.96
CA LEU A 450 21.62 -26.72 -0.87
C LEU A 450 21.67 -27.88 -1.91
N HIS A 451 22.37 -27.73 -3.05
CA HIS A 451 22.26 -28.69 -4.15
C HIS A 451 23.54 -29.02 -4.96
N ASP A 452 24.68 -28.36 -4.76
CA ASP A 452 25.94 -28.66 -5.49
C ASP A 452 26.80 -29.74 -4.77
N GLU A 453 27.56 -30.54 -5.54
CA GLU A 453 28.48 -31.57 -5.01
C GLU A 453 29.56 -30.92 -4.11
N GLY A 454 29.56 -31.27 -2.82
CA GLY A 454 30.50 -30.75 -1.81
C GLY A 454 29.88 -29.82 -0.76
N GLY A 455 28.62 -29.37 -0.95
CA GLY A 455 27.87 -28.66 0.09
C GLY A 455 27.43 -29.60 1.20
N GLY A 456 27.56 -29.19 2.48
CA GLY A 456 27.04 -29.96 3.60
C GLY A 456 25.54 -30.21 3.44
N ARG A 457 25.09 -31.47 3.41
CA ARG A 457 23.66 -31.80 3.35
C ARG A 457 22.96 -31.21 4.57
N LEU A 458 21.95 -30.36 4.34
CA LEU A 458 20.99 -29.96 5.38
C LEU A 458 20.48 -31.19 6.14
N ARG A 459 20.37 -31.10 7.46
CA ARG A 459 19.64 -32.11 8.24
C ARG A 459 18.20 -32.17 7.72
N HIS A 460 17.66 -33.38 7.55
CA HIS A 460 16.34 -33.61 6.93
C HIS A 460 15.23 -32.77 7.57
N GLY A 461 15.28 -32.54 8.89
CA GLY A 461 14.32 -31.70 9.60
C GLY A 461 14.39 -30.22 9.25
N ASP A 462 15.58 -29.67 9.05
CA ASP A 462 15.78 -28.26 8.70
C ASP A 462 15.27 -27.98 7.27
N ALA A 463 15.47 -28.93 6.35
CA ALA A 463 14.93 -28.85 4.99
C ALA A 463 13.39 -28.81 4.95
N VAL A 464 12.73 -29.62 5.80
CA VAL A 464 11.27 -29.64 5.91
C VAL A 464 10.75 -28.33 6.51
N ILE A 465 11.38 -27.81 7.58
CA ILE A 465 11.00 -26.53 8.19
C ILE A 465 11.15 -25.40 7.18
N GLN A 466 12.25 -25.37 6.42
CA GLN A 466 12.50 -24.36 5.40
C GLN A 466 11.49 -24.44 4.25
N TYR A 467 11.15 -25.65 3.80
CA TYR A 467 10.11 -25.87 2.78
C TYR A 467 8.74 -25.37 3.25
N LEU A 468 8.35 -25.69 4.50
CA LEU A 468 7.10 -25.20 5.09
C LEU A 468 7.09 -23.67 5.26
N TYR A 469 8.22 -23.10 5.66
CA TYR A 469 8.38 -21.64 5.78
C TYR A 469 8.25 -20.95 4.42
N GLN A 470 8.91 -21.48 3.38
CA GLN A 470 8.76 -21.02 1.99
C GLN A 470 7.34 -21.23 1.46
N LEU A 471 6.64 -22.29 1.82
CA LEU A 471 5.25 -22.47 1.41
C LEU A 471 4.33 -21.43 2.06
N ALA A 472 4.56 -21.11 3.33
CA ALA A 472 3.73 -20.21 4.11
C ALA A 472 3.99 -18.72 3.82
N HIS A 473 5.17 -18.35 3.31
CA HIS A 473 5.60 -16.95 3.09
C HIS A 473 6.17 -16.68 1.69
N GLY A 474 6.37 -17.70 0.87
CA GLY A 474 6.98 -17.57 -0.44
C GLY A 474 5.98 -17.01 -1.46
N PRO A 475 6.48 -16.28 -2.48
CA PRO A 475 5.63 -15.58 -3.45
C PRO A 475 4.88 -16.52 -4.41
N ASN A 476 5.21 -17.81 -4.44
CA ASN A 476 4.64 -18.81 -5.33
C ASN A 476 4.30 -20.08 -4.55
N THR A 477 3.03 -20.26 -4.17
CA THR A 477 2.54 -21.51 -3.57
C THR A 477 1.97 -22.41 -4.66
N PRO A 478 2.56 -23.59 -4.96
CA PRO A 478 1.99 -24.53 -5.93
C PRO A 478 0.63 -25.06 -5.44
N PHE A 479 -0.19 -25.61 -6.35
CA PHE A 479 -1.54 -26.09 -6.03
C PHE A 479 -1.58 -27.06 -4.82
N PHE A 480 -0.68 -28.04 -4.77
CA PHE A 480 -0.56 -28.95 -3.62
C PHE A 480 -0.15 -28.24 -2.33
N GLY A 481 0.55 -27.11 -2.44
CA GLY A 481 0.88 -26.28 -1.29
C GLY A 481 -0.33 -25.62 -0.65
N TRP A 482 -1.35 -25.24 -1.42
CA TRP A 482 -2.61 -24.75 -0.86
C TRP A 482 -3.36 -25.81 -0.05
N ILE A 483 -3.35 -27.07 -0.52
CA ILE A 483 -3.92 -28.20 0.22
C ILE A 483 -3.17 -28.40 1.54
N LEU A 484 -1.84 -28.39 1.49
CA LEU A 484 -0.99 -28.53 2.68
C LEU A 484 -1.22 -27.38 3.67
N LEU A 485 -1.30 -26.12 3.23
CA LEU A 485 -1.63 -24.97 4.08
C LEU A 485 -3.03 -25.07 4.72
N GLY A 486 -3.99 -25.68 4.01
CA GLY A 486 -5.31 -26.01 4.56
C GLY A 486 -5.21 -27.01 5.72
N ILE A 487 -4.44 -28.09 5.54
CA ILE A 487 -4.18 -29.09 6.58
C ILE A 487 -3.45 -28.45 7.79
N LEU A 488 -2.42 -27.64 7.54
CA LEU A 488 -1.69 -26.94 8.60
C LEU A 488 -2.58 -25.96 9.38
N ARG A 489 -3.60 -25.37 8.77
CA ARG A 489 -4.59 -24.54 9.49
C ARG A 489 -5.35 -25.34 10.53
N MET A 490 -5.75 -26.56 10.20
CA MET A 490 -6.46 -27.43 11.14
C MET A 490 -5.58 -27.75 12.36
N PHE A 491 -4.31 -28.06 12.12
CA PHE A 491 -3.35 -28.26 13.21
C PHE A 491 -3.10 -26.97 14.02
N SER A 492 -3.22 -25.80 13.39
CA SER A 492 -3.07 -24.52 14.09
C SER A 492 -4.18 -24.28 15.10
N TYR A 493 -5.42 -24.69 14.81
CA TYR A 493 -6.52 -24.61 15.79
C TYR A 493 -6.34 -25.57 16.97
N VAL A 494 -5.81 -26.78 16.71
CA VAL A 494 -5.49 -27.73 17.79
C VAL A 494 -4.37 -27.18 18.67
N TYR A 495 -3.34 -26.58 18.05
CA TYR A 495 -2.26 -25.91 18.76
C TYR A 495 -2.76 -24.73 19.58
N GLU A 496 -3.60 -23.86 18.99
CA GLU A 496 -4.26 -22.74 19.66
C GLU A 496 -5.00 -23.19 20.92
N PHE A 497 -5.86 -24.20 20.78
CA PHE A 497 -6.60 -24.77 21.90
C PHE A 497 -5.66 -25.24 23.02
N GLY A 498 -4.61 -25.99 22.68
CA GLY A 498 -3.63 -26.47 23.67
C GLY A 498 -2.88 -25.34 24.39
N VAL A 499 -2.50 -24.29 23.66
CA VAL A 499 -1.83 -23.10 24.21
C VAL A 499 -2.76 -22.34 25.15
N CYS A 500 -4.01 -22.07 24.74
CA CYS A 500 -5.02 -21.40 25.56
C CYS A 500 -5.32 -22.20 26.84
N CYS A 501 -5.64 -23.49 26.73
CA CYS A 501 -5.93 -24.34 27.89
C CYS A 501 -4.77 -24.38 28.88
N LYS A 502 -3.54 -24.48 28.39
CA LYS A 502 -2.37 -24.52 29.26
C LYS A 502 -2.16 -23.17 29.96
N LEU A 503 -2.43 -22.03 29.31
CA LEU A 503 -2.39 -20.72 29.97
C LEU A 503 -3.49 -20.59 31.02
N ASP A 504 -4.71 -21.04 30.71
CA ASP A 504 -5.85 -21.02 31.62
C ASP A 504 -5.60 -21.88 32.87
N PHE A 505 -4.88 -23.00 32.74
CA PHE A 505 -4.44 -23.80 33.89
C PHE A 505 -3.48 -23.05 34.82
N TYR A 506 -2.62 -22.18 34.30
CA TYR A 506 -1.81 -21.30 35.16
C TYR A 506 -2.65 -20.16 35.75
N LYS A 507 -3.52 -19.52 34.96
CA LYS A 507 -4.39 -18.42 35.43
C LYS A 507 -5.37 -18.88 36.53
N SER A 508 -5.86 -20.12 36.45
CA SER A 508 -6.76 -20.72 37.46
C SER A 508 -6.03 -21.34 38.67
N GLY A 509 -4.69 -21.36 38.66
CA GLY A 509 -3.88 -21.97 39.72
C GLY A 509 -3.83 -23.50 39.72
N LEU A 510 -4.40 -24.18 38.71
CA LEU A 510 -4.28 -25.63 38.52
C LEU A 510 -2.83 -26.07 38.29
N LEU A 511 -2.06 -25.26 37.55
CA LEU A 511 -0.61 -25.38 37.45
C LEU A 511 0.06 -24.31 38.30
N LYS A 512 0.99 -24.74 39.17
CA LYS A 512 1.71 -23.82 40.06
C LYS A 512 2.82 -23.10 39.31
N GLN A 513 2.94 -21.79 39.54
CA GLN A 513 4.11 -21.00 39.17
C GLN A 513 5.10 -20.98 40.33
N LYS A 514 6.40 -21.08 40.02
CA LYS A 514 7.45 -20.87 41.00
C LYS A 514 7.81 -19.38 41.03
N LYS A 515 7.70 -18.72 42.18
CA LYS A 515 8.28 -17.40 42.45
C LYS A 515 9.69 -17.58 43.03
N LEU A 516 10.62 -16.69 42.68
CA LEU A 516 11.98 -16.65 43.22
C LEU A 516 12.13 -15.41 44.10
N ASP A 517 13.09 -15.43 45.02
CA ASP A 517 13.39 -14.32 45.94
C ASP A 517 14.26 -13.24 45.25
N CYS A 518 13.90 -12.86 44.02
CA CYS A 518 14.55 -11.83 43.23
C CYS A 518 13.63 -11.37 42.09
N CYS A 519 13.90 -10.18 41.52
CA CYS A 519 13.15 -9.70 40.37
C CYS A 519 13.45 -10.53 39.11
N VAL A 520 12.42 -11.03 38.42
CA VAL A 520 12.54 -11.80 37.17
C VAL A 520 11.92 -11.02 36.01
N ILE A 521 12.78 -10.59 35.08
CA ILE A 521 12.39 -9.90 33.85
C ILE A 521 12.48 -10.87 32.68
N SER A 522 11.37 -11.05 31.96
CA SER A 522 11.31 -11.91 30.78
C SER A 522 11.38 -11.04 29.53
N ILE A 523 12.28 -11.42 28.61
CA ILE A 523 12.40 -10.83 27.29
C ILE A 523 11.96 -11.89 26.30
N GLY A 524 10.94 -11.57 25.50
CA GLY A 524 10.42 -12.53 24.55
C GLY A 524 9.58 -11.89 23.46
N ASN A 525 8.98 -12.74 22.64
CA ASN A 525 8.09 -12.33 21.57
C ASN A 525 6.99 -13.39 21.38
N ILE A 526 6.02 -13.10 20.52
CA ILE A 526 4.94 -14.03 20.19
C ILE A 526 5.07 -14.66 18.80
N THR A 527 6.14 -14.36 18.05
CA THR A 527 6.39 -14.89 16.70
C THR A 527 7.61 -15.82 16.65
N VAL A 528 7.71 -16.68 15.65
CA VAL A 528 8.99 -17.33 15.29
C VAL A 528 9.77 -16.41 14.36
N GLY A 529 11.07 -16.25 14.62
CA GLY A 529 11.96 -15.38 13.84
C GLY A 529 12.82 -14.45 14.71
N GLY A 530 13.72 -13.74 14.02
CA GLY A 530 14.67 -12.82 14.63
C GLY A 530 14.07 -11.45 14.95
N THR A 531 13.43 -11.34 16.11
CA THR A 531 12.86 -10.09 16.66
C THR A 531 13.84 -9.27 17.51
N GLY A 532 15.13 -9.62 17.55
CA GLY A 532 16.12 -8.88 18.34
C GLY A 532 16.13 -9.20 19.84
N LYS A 533 15.67 -10.38 20.25
CA LYS A 533 15.64 -10.82 21.67
C LYS A 533 17.01 -10.77 22.35
N THR A 534 18.00 -11.47 21.79
CA THR A 534 19.35 -11.55 22.36
C THR A 534 20.03 -10.18 22.48
N PRO A 535 20.04 -9.30 21.45
CA PRO A 535 20.53 -7.92 21.60
C PRO A 535 19.78 -7.10 22.66
N THR A 536 18.47 -7.30 22.80
CA THR A 536 17.67 -6.61 23.81
C THR A 536 18.00 -7.11 25.21
N ALA A 537 18.16 -8.42 25.40
CA ALA A 537 18.61 -9.00 26.66
C ALA A 537 19.98 -8.48 27.10
N GLN A 538 20.92 -8.37 26.15
CA GLN A 538 22.21 -7.72 26.39
C GLN A 538 22.04 -6.26 26.82
N LYS A 539 21.20 -5.48 26.12
CA LYS A 539 20.98 -4.07 26.45
C LYS A 539 20.37 -3.88 27.84
N VAL A 540 19.34 -4.66 28.17
CA VAL A 540 18.68 -4.62 29.49
C VAL A 540 19.64 -5.05 30.59
N ALA A 541 20.46 -6.09 30.37
CA ALA A 541 21.49 -6.50 31.33
C ALA A 541 22.50 -5.38 31.61
N VAL A 542 22.97 -4.68 30.58
CA VAL A 542 23.89 -3.54 30.74
C VAL A 542 23.23 -2.39 31.50
N ILE A 543 21.96 -2.07 31.20
CA ILE A 543 21.21 -1.02 31.91
C ILE A 543 21.10 -1.36 33.40
N ILE A 544 20.68 -2.58 33.75
CA ILE A 544 20.48 -3.01 35.14
C ILE A 544 21.82 -3.08 35.90
N LYS A 545 22.87 -3.56 35.24
CA LYS A 545 24.23 -3.55 35.81
C LYS A 545 24.71 -2.12 36.09
N ASN A 546 24.45 -1.18 35.18
CA ASN A 546 24.81 0.23 35.36
C ASN A 546 23.97 0.92 36.45
N MET A 547 22.76 0.41 36.75
CA MET A 547 21.96 0.81 37.91
C MET A 547 22.52 0.26 39.24
N GLY A 548 23.52 -0.63 39.20
CA GLY A 548 24.21 -1.17 40.37
C GLY A 548 23.70 -2.54 40.85
N TYR A 549 22.76 -3.16 40.15
CA TYR A 549 22.20 -4.45 40.54
C TYR A 549 22.99 -5.64 39.98
N ARG A 550 23.04 -6.74 40.75
CA ARG A 550 23.61 -8.02 40.32
C ARG A 550 22.63 -8.75 39.42
N VAL A 551 22.85 -8.65 38.12
CA VAL A 551 22.02 -9.27 37.08
C VAL A 551 22.60 -10.61 36.61
N VAL A 552 21.75 -11.62 36.40
CA VAL A 552 22.10 -12.92 35.81
C VAL A 552 21.17 -13.23 34.63
N ILE A 553 21.73 -13.76 33.53
CA ILE A 553 20.95 -14.17 32.35
C ILE A 553 20.68 -15.67 32.39
N LEU A 554 19.41 -16.04 32.17
CA LEU A 554 18.98 -17.41 31.94
C LEU A 554 18.63 -17.60 30.47
N ASN A 555 19.34 -18.52 29.81
CA ASN A 555 19.05 -18.94 28.45
C ASN A 555 18.60 -20.41 28.42
N ARG A 556 17.88 -20.81 27.36
CA ARG A 556 17.40 -22.19 27.21
C ARG A 556 18.51 -23.21 26.97
N GLY A 557 19.61 -22.80 26.33
CA GLY A 557 20.53 -23.70 25.66
C GLY A 557 19.90 -24.29 24.39
N TYR A 558 19.33 -23.46 23.51
CA TYR A 558 18.83 -23.98 22.24
C TYR A 558 20.01 -24.46 21.37
N ARG A 559 19.91 -25.67 20.81
CA ARG A 559 21.00 -26.36 20.08
C ARG A 559 22.30 -26.55 20.89
N SER A 560 22.28 -26.42 22.21
CA SER A 560 23.44 -26.71 23.07
C SER A 560 23.73 -28.21 23.11
N HIS A 561 25.00 -28.60 23.00
CA HIS A 561 25.46 -29.98 23.23
C HIS A 561 25.85 -30.21 24.70
N TRP A 562 24.88 -29.99 25.60
CA TRP A 562 25.05 -30.16 27.03
C TRP A 562 23.98 -31.11 27.58
N ASP A 563 24.41 -32.22 28.16
CA ASP A 563 23.52 -33.32 28.56
C ASP A 563 22.93 -33.17 29.98
N GLN A 564 23.45 -32.24 30.78
CA GLN A 564 22.96 -32.01 32.14
C GLN A 564 21.77 -31.04 32.16
N GLU A 565 21.00 -31.04 33.25
CA GLU A 565 19.81 -30.18 33.37
C GLU A 565 20.12 -28.67 33.40
N MET A 566 21.35 -28.31 33.79
CA MET A 566 21.87 -26.95 33.87
C MET A 566 23.35 -26.91 33.48
N GLY A 567 23.80 -25.82 32.85
CA GLY A 567 25.22 -25.48 32.68
C GLY A 567 25.49 -24.00 32.99
N VAL A 568 26.63 -23.71 33.62
CA VAL A 568 27.10 -22.33 33.84
C VAL A 568 28.02 -21.97 32.68
N VAL A 569 27.55 -21.13 31.77
CA VAL A 569 28.34 -20.68 30.60
C VAL A 569 29.40 -19.70 31.06
N SER A 570 29.05 -18.76 31.95
CA SER A 570 29.97 -17.80 32.54
C SER A 570 29.53 -17.35 33.93
N ASP A 571 30.50 -17.08 34.80
CA ASP A 571 30.32 -16.40 36.11
C ASP A 571 30.49 -14.87 36.00
N GLY A 572 30.55 -14.32 34.79
CA GLY A 572 30.84 -12.93 34.51
C GLY A 572 32.34 -12.58 34.51
N LYS A 573 33.23 -13.45 34.97
CA LYS A 573 34.70 -13.24 34.90
C LYS A 573 35.35 -14.17 33.88
N LYS A 574 34.91 -15.42 33.85
CA LYS A 574 35.41 -16.48 32.97
C LYS A 574 34.26 -17.14 32.23
N ILE A 575 34.52 -17.56 31.00
CA ILE A 575 33.61 -18.41 30.21
C ILE A 575 34.10 -19.86 30.38
N PHE A 576 33.19 -20.75 30.80
CA PHE A 576 33.50 -22.15 31.12
C PHE A 576 33.13 -23.12 30.00
N MET A 577 32.25 -22.71 29.10
CA MET A 577 31.72 -23.56 28.03
C MET A 577 32.12 -23.01 26.66
N THR A 578 32.34 -23.90 25.71
CA THR A 578 32.53 -23.55 24.29
C THR A 578 31.20 -23.17 23.64
N ALA A 579 31.24 -22.56 22.44
CA ALA A 579 30.04 -22.26 21.67
C ALA A 579 29.22 -23.54 21.34
N TYR A 580 29.91 -24.66 21.10
CA TYR A 580 29.29 -25.96 20.85
C TYR A 580 28.53 -26.50 22.08
N GLU A 581 29.14 -26.40 23.27
CA GLU A 581 28.52 -26.87 24.51
C GLU A 581 27.39 -25.95 24.98
N ALA A 582 27.57 -24.62 24.90
CA ALA A 582 26.63 -23.63 25.43
C ALA A 582 25.46 -23.33 24.46
N GLY A 583 25.67 -23.55 23.17
CA GLY A 583 24.88 -22.93 22.10
C GLY A 583 25.39 -21.53 21.74
N ASP A 584 25.19 -21.13 20.48
CA ASP A 584 25.71 -19.90 19.89
C ASP A 584 25.22 -18.63 20.61
N GLU A 585 23.93 -18.54 20.94
CA GLU A 585 23.35 -17.37 21.60
C GLU A 585 23.87 -17.17 23.03
N ALA A 586 23.93 -18.23 23.83
CA ALA A 586 24.37 -18.15 25.22
C ALA A 586 25.87 -17.84 25.31
N TYR A 587 26.69 -18.45 24.44
CA TYR A 587 28.11 -18.14 24.34
C TYR A 587 28.35 -16.70 23.89
N LEU A 588 27.61 -16.22 22.88
CA LEU A 588 27.69 -14.82 22.42
C LEU A 588 27.37 -13.84 23.56
N MET A 589 26.31 -14.09 24.35
CA MET A 589 25.97 -13.25 25.50
C MET A 589 27.08 -13.24 26.55
N ALA A 590 27.62 -14.41 26.90
CA ALA A 590 28.73 -14.50 27.86
C ALA A 590 29.98 -13.73 27.39
N LYS A 591 30.25 -13.72 26.07
CA LYS A 591 31.38 -13.01 25.48
C LYS A 591 31.21 -11.49 25.42
N THR A 592 29.98 -11.04 25.16
CA THR A 592 29.66 -9.62 24.96
C THR A 592 29.29 -8.90 26.25
N LEU A 593 29.04 -9.62 27.34
CA LEU A 593 28.63 -9.07 28.64
C LEU A 593 29.63 -9.43 29.76
N PRO A 594 30.84 -8.86 29.74
CA PRO A 594 31.77 -9.05 30.85
C PRO A 594 31.14 -8.54 32.16
N GLY A 595 31.24 -9.34 33.21
CA GLY A 595 30.68 -9.09 34.53
C GLY A 595 29.21 -9.47 34.72
N VAL A 596 28.57 -10.15 33.75
CA VAL A 596 27.20 -10.69 33.89
C VAL A 596 27.25 -12.21 33.75
N PRO A 597 26.85 -12.99 34.77
CA PRO A 597 26.77 -14.44 34.66
C PRO A 597 25.69 -14.88 33.66
N VAL A 598 25.98 -15.98 32.95
CA VAL A 598 25.06 -16.59 31.97
C VAL A 598 24.92 -18.07 32.27
N ILE A 599 23.68 -18.53 32.44
CA ILE A 599 23.34 -19.92 32.78
C ILE A 599 22.39 -20.47 31.73
N ILE A 600 22.63 -21.70 31.29
CA ILE A 600 21.74 -22.43 30.39
C ILE A 600 20.98 -23.53 31.11
N GLY A 601 19.74 -23.77 30.71
CA GLY A 601 18.96 -24.92 31.14
C GLY A 601 17.51 -24.87 30.67
N LYS A 602 16.91 -26.04 30.42
CA LYS A 602 15.52 -26.14 29.94
C LYS A 602 14.51 -25.71 31.02
N ASN A 603 14.80 -26.02 32.29
CA ASN A 603 13.95 -25.67 33.42
C ASN A 603 14.43 -24.37 34.07
N ARG A 604 13.77 -23.24 33.75
CA ARG A 604 14.23 -21.92 34.21
C ARG A 604 14.00 -21.70 35.70
N ALA A 605 13.06 -22.43 36.31
CA ALA A 605 12.82 -22.40 37.74
C ALA A 605 13.97 -23.05 38.55
N LEU A 606 14.67 -24.03 37.96
CA LEU A 606 15.88 -24.62 38.52
C LEU A 606 17.06 -23.66 38.33
N THR A 607 17.25 -23.16 37.10
CA THR A 607 18.39 -22.29 36.81
C THR A 607 18.33 -20.96 37.53
N GLY A 608 17.13 -20.40 37.69
CA GLY A 608 16.93 -19.19 38.48
C GLY A 608 17.17 -19.39 39.97
N GLN A 609 16.78 -20.53 40.55
CA GLN A 609 17.09 -20.81 41.96
C GLN A 609 18.59 -20.83 42.22
N PHE A 610 19.35 -21.48 41.34
CA PHE A 610 20.80 -21.49 41.44
C PHE A 610 21.42 -20.11 41.25
N ALA A 611 20.85 -19.27 40.37
CA ALA A 611 21.30 -17.89 40.21
C ALA A 611 21.13 -17.09 41.51
N VAL A 612 20.02 -17.26 42.21
CA VAL A 612 19.79 -16.65 43.53
C VAL A 612 20.77 -17.22 44.55
N ASP A 613 20.80 -18.54 44.72
CA ASP A 613 21.54 -19.21 45.81
C ASP A 613 23.07 -19.16 45.67
N LYS A 614 23.59 -19.18 44.43
CA LYS A 614 25.03 -19.33 44.15
C LYS A 614 25.67 -18.11 43.51
N MET A 615 24.89 -17.28 42.82
CA MET A 615 25.37 -16.08 42.14
C MET A 615 24.86 -14.79 42.79
N ASN A 616 24.07 -14.88 43.87
CA ASN A 616 23.47 -13.75 44.58
C ASN A 616 22.73 -12.79 43.64
N ALA A 617 21.98 -13.35 42.68
CA ALA A 617 21.23 -12.59 41.70
C ALA A 617 20.15 -11.73 42.39
N GLU A 618 20.18 -10.41 42.13
CA GLU A 618 19.12 -9.48 42.52
C GLU A 618 18.09 -9.35 41.40
N VAL A 619 18.55 -9.49 40.16
CA VAL A 619 17.70 -9.47 38.98
C VAL A 619 18.07 -10.60 38.04
N ILE A 620 17.06 -11.29 37.53
CA ILE A 620 17.20 -12.34 36.54
C ILE A 620 16.58 -11.87 35.22
N ILE A 621 17.33 -12.01 34.12
CA ILE A 621 16.81 -11.81 32.78
C ILE A 621 16.61 -13.16 32.11
N MET A 622 15.39 -13.47 31.69
CA MET A 622 15.09 -14.65 30.88
C MET A 622 15.11 -14.28 29.40
N ASP A 623 16.06 -14.83 28.67
CA ASP A 623 16.06 -14.73 27.21
C ASP A 623 15.08 -15.76 26.60
N ASP A 624 14.22 -15.30 25.71
CA ASP A 624 13.08 -16.04 25.12
C ASP A 624 12.11 -16.61 26.19
N GLY A 625 11.75 -15.76 27.17
CA GLY A 625 11.01 -16.14 28.39
C GLY A 625 9.48 -16.10 28.30
N TYR A 626 8.89 -15.46 27.29
CA TYR A 626 7.45 -15.11 27.29
C TYR A 626 6.49 -16.31 27.37
N GLN A 627 6.86 -17.43 26.72
CA GLN A 627 6.13 -18.70 26.74
C GLN A 627 6.43 -19.57 27.99
N HIS A 628 7.39 -19.18 28.83
CA HIS A 628 7.84 -19.98 29.97
C HIS A 628 7.04 -19.66 31.24
N TRP A 629 5.78 -20.11 31.28
CA TRP A 629 4.82 -19.78 32.33
C TRP A 629 5.09 -20.41 33.71
N HIS A 630 5.97 -21.42 33.79
CA HIS A 630 6.27 -22.11 35.04
C HIS A 630 7.04 -21.23 36.05
N LEU A 631 7.80 -20.25 35.56
CA LEU A 631 8.52 -19.29 36.39
C LEU A 631 7.71 -17.99 36.42
N TYR A 632 7.44 -17.47 37.61
CA TYR A 632 6.80 -16.17 37.78
C TYR A 632 7.74 -15.06 37.27
N ARG A 633 7.17 -14.01 36.67
CA ARG A 633 7.90 -12.88 36.11
C ARG A 633 7.26 -11.59 36.59
N ASP A 634 8.08 -10.67 37.05
CA ASP A 634 7.66 -9.35 37.53
C ASP A 634 7.43 -8.37 36.37
N LEU A 635 8.15 -8.58 35.26
CA LEU A 635 8.00 -7.80 34.04
C LEU A 635 8.19 -8.69 32.80
N ASP A 636 7.20 -8.70 31.92
CA ASP A 636 7.30 -9.29 30.58
C ASP A 636 7.52 -8.16 29.55
N VAL A 637 8.73 -8.09 28.99
CA VAL A 637 9.11 -7.20 27.88
C VAL A 637 8.89 -7.95 26.55
N VAL A 638 7.89 -7.52 25.79
CA VAL A 638 7.48 -8.18 24.54
C VAL A 638 7.99 -7.41 23.34
N LEU A 639 8.84 -8.06 22.56
CA LEU A 639 9.41 -7.51 21.34
C LEU A 639 8.49 -7.77 20.16
N VAL A 640 8.24 -6.72 19.39
CA VAL A 640 7.45 -6.78 18.15
C VAL A 640 8.30 -6.23 17.00
N ASP A 641 8.48 -7.03 15.95
CA ASP A 641 9.18 -6.61 14.74
C ASP A 641 8.26 -5.73 13.89
N THR A 642 8.68 -4.49 13.64
CA THR A 642 7.86 -3.54 12.86
C THR A 642 7.90 -3.77 11.35
N PHE A 643 8.85 -4.58 10.86
CA PHE A 643 8.92 -4.95 9.44
C PHE A 643 8.05 -6.16 9.12
N ASN A 644 8.03 -7.16 10.01
CA ASN A 644 7.22 -8.38 9.87
C ASN A 644 6.24 -8.52 11.03
N MET A 645 5.24 -7.65 11.05
CA MET A 645 4.24 -7.56 12.12
C MET A 645 3.39 -8.83 12.18
N PHE A 646 3.59 -9.66 13.21
CA PHE A 646 2.81 -10.87 13.46
C PHE A 646 2.79 -11.92 12.31
N GLY A 647 3.68 -11.79 11.31
CA GLY A 647 3.75 -12.69 10.16
C GLY A 647 2.46 -12.74 9.35
N ASN A 648 2.00 -13.96 9.01
CA ASN A 648 0.76 -14.17 8.27
C ASN A 648 -0.50 -14.23 9.18
N GLY A 649 -0.39 -13.76 10.44
CA GLY A 649 -1.48 -13.75 11.42
C GLY A 649 -1.99 -15.13 11.85
N CYS A 650 -1.31 -16.22 11.46
CA CYS A 650 -1.69 -17.57 11.82
C CYS A 650 -0.78 -18.13 12.92
N LEU A 651 -1.34 -18.96 13.80
CA LEU A 651 -0.58 -19.77 14.75
C LEU A 651 0.21 -20.87 14.05
N LEU A 652 1.25 -21.35 14.73
CA LEU A 652 1.96 -22.56 14.34
C LEU A 652 0.99 -23.75 14.24
N PRO A 653 1.14 -24.67 13.28
CA PRO A 653 2.23 -24.73 12.28
C PRO A 653 1.92 -24.00 10.96
N ARG A 654 0.75 -23.36 10.78
CA ARG A 654 0.45 -22.64 9.52
C ARG A 654 1.18 -21.31 9.40
N GLY A 655 1.32 -20.61 10.52
CA GLY A 655 1.95 -19.31 10.58
C GLY A 655 3.07 -19.24 11.58
N THR A 656 3.44 -18.01 11.91
CA THR A 656 4.60 -17.74 12.77
C THR A 656 4.23 -17.47 14.21
N LEU A 657 2.95 -17.31 14.56
CA LEU A 657 2.55 -17.02 15.93
C LEU A 657 2.73 -18.24 16.83
N ARG A 658 3.43 -18.04 17.95
CA ARG A 658 3.61 -19.00 19.04
C ARG A 658 2.43 -18.98 20.02
N GLU A 659 1.77 -17.83 20.12
CA GLU A 659 0.62 -17.60 21.00
C GLU A 659 -0.40 -16.69 20.28
N PRO A 660 -1.70 -16.78 20.61
CA PRO A 660 -2.72 -15.86 20.11
C PRO A 660 -2.40 -14.40 20.48
N LEU A 661 -2.81 -13.43 19.65
CA LEU A 661 -2.62 -12.01 19.93
C LEU A 661 -3.31 -11.55 21.23
N SER A 662 -4.39 -12.23 21.64
CA SER A 662 -5.06 -11.96 22.92
C SER A 662 -4.14 -12.17 24.14
N HIS A 663 -3.07 -12.98 24.01
CA HIS A 663 -2.11 -13.20 25.09
C HIS A 663 -1.13 -12.04 25.27
N LEU A 664 -1.22 -10.97 24.47
CA LEU A 664 -0.47 -9.72 24.67
C LEU A 664 -1.00 -8.92 25.89
N ASP A 665 -2.15 -9.31 26.45
CA ASP A 665 -2.69 -8.84 27.74
C ASP A 665 -1.68 -8.94 28.89
N ARG A 666 -0.73 -9.89 28.81
CA ARG A 666 0.29 -10.13 29.84
C ARG A 666 1.54 -9.24 29.73
N ALA A 667 1.70 -8.51 28.64
CA ALA A 667 2.88 -7.67 28.45
C ALA A 667 2.91 -6.55 29.50
N GLY A 668 4.06 -6.35 30.15
CA GLY A 668 4.28 -5.17 30.99
C GLY A 668 4.90 -4.01 30.21
N LEU A 669 5.49 -4.30 29.04
CA LEU A 669 6.06 -3.32 28.13
C LEU A 669 6.17 -3.90 26.71
N PHE A 670 5.85 -3.10 25.69
CA PHE A 670 6.11 -3.45 24.29
C PHE A 670 7.35 -2.71 23.78
N LEU A 671 8.27 -3.46 23.17
CA LEU A 671 9.43 -2.90 22.48
C LEU A 671 9.30 -3.15 20.97
N LEU A 672 8.98 -2.09 20.23
CA LEU A 672 8.98 -2.09 18.77
C LEU A 672 10.43 -2.10 18.28
N THR A 673 10.79 -3.08 17.45
CA THR A 673 12.14 -3.25 16.91
C THR A 673 12.19 -2.94 15.42
N LYS A 674 13.37 -2.50 14.94
CA LYS A 674 13.64 -2.15 13.54
C LYS A 674 12.75 -1.00 13.02
N THR A 675 12.48 -0.01 13.87
CA THR A 675 11.57 1.11 13.54
C THR A 675 12.09 2.02 12.42
N ASP A 676 13.38 1.93 12.10
CA ASP A 676 14.04 2.54 10.94
C ASP A 676 13.64 1.87 9.61
N GLN A 677 13.26 0.59 9.65
CA GLN A 677 12.86 -0.22 8.50
C GLN A 677 11.35 -0.20 8.24
N SER A 678 10.58 0.53 9.04
CA SER A 678 9.12 0.64 8.91
C SER A 678 8.66 2.10 8.83
N SER A 679 7.58 2.30 8.08
CA SER A 679 7.03 3.65 7.91
C SER A 679 6.39 4.14 9.22
N LYS A 680 6.26 5.46 9.39
CA LYS A 680 5.52 6.03 10.54
C LYS A 680 4.07 5.53 10.54
N PHE A 681 3.46 5.44 9.37
CA PHE A 681 2.11 4.92 9.19
C PHE A 681 1.97 3.48 9.73
N SER A 682 2.84 2.57 9.29
CA SER A 682 2.83 1.17 9.73
C SER A 682 3.05 1.06 11.25
N ARG A 683 3.98 1.87 11.80
CA ARG A 683 4.21 1.90 13.25
C ARG A 683 3.00 2.38 14.04
N GLN A 684 2.24 3.33 13.51
CA GLN A 684 1.00 3.79 14.14
C GLN A 684 -0.07 2.70 14.11
N GLU A 685 -0.26 2.01 12.97
CA GLU A 685 -1.20 0.88 12.87
C GLU A 685 -0.85 -0.25 13.85
N LEU A 686 0.44 -0.52 14.03
CA LEU A 686 0.91 -1.48 15.02
C LEU A 686 0.60 -1.04 16.45
N ARG A 687 0.82 0.24 16.78
CA ARG A 687 0.45 0.81 18.08
C ARG A 687 -1.04 0.65 18.35
N ASP A 688 -1.89 1.04 17.41
CA ASP A 688 -3.34 0.92 17.53
C ASP A 688 -3.77 -0.56 17.71
N THR A 689 -3.07 -1.49 17.06
CA THR A 689 -3.29 -2.94 17.22
C THR A 689 -2.89 -3.42 18.61
N LEU A 690 -1.75 -2.97 19.14
CA LEU A 690 -1.28 -3.34 20.48
C LEU A 690 -2.20 -2.76 21.57
N ASP A 691 -2.62 -1.51 21.42
CA ASP A 691 -3.55 -0.83 22.34
C ASP A 691 -4.88 -1.57 22.47
N LYS A 692 -5.35 -2.21 21.38
CA LYS A 692 -6.56 -3.04 21.40
C LYS A 692 -6.43 -4.26 22.32
N TYR A 693 -5.24 -4.81 22.48
CA TYR A 693 -4.99 -5.99 23.31
C TYR A 693 -4.51 -5.64 24.72
N ASN A 694 -3.74 -4.56 24.87
CA ASN A 694 -3.22 -4.09 26.14
C ASN A 694 -2.84 -2.61 26.07
N GLY A 695 -3.80 -1.73 26.37
CA GLY A 695 -3.60 -0.27 26.38
C GLY A 695 -2.88 0.29 27.62
N ASP A 696 -2.64 -0.54 28.64
CA ASP A 696 -1.94 -0.11 29.87
C ASP A 696 -0.41 -0.24 29.73
N ALA A 697 0.07 -1.13 28.86
CA ALA A 697 1.49 -1.37 28.66
C ALA A 697 2.12 -0.28 27.76
N PRO A 698 3.21 0.38 28.21
CA PRO A 698 3.89 1.38 27.40
C PRO A 698 4.53 0.76 26.15
N ILE A 699 4.46 1.50 25.03
CA ILE A 699 5.05 1.12 23.74
C ILE A 699 6.30 1.96 23.49
N ILE A 700 7.44 1.30 23.33
CA ILE A 700 8.77 1.90 23.18
C ILE A 700 9.32 1.58 21.79
N GLU A 701 10.05 2.51 21.16
CA GLU A 701 10.67 2.26 19.86
C GLU A 701 12.17 2.03 19.95
N SER A 702 12.67 1.13 19.12
CA SER A 702 14.09 0.83 19.03
C SER A 702 14.54 0.41 17.63
N ILE A 703 15.81 0.68 17.36
CA ILE A 703 16.50 0.28 16.15
C ILE A 703 17.65 -0.67 16.48
N HIS A 704 17.99 -1.51 15.50
CA HIS A 704 19.26 -2.24 15.51
C HIS A 704 20.35 -1.31 14.99
N HIS A 705 21.06 -0.65 15.90
CA HIS A 705 22.03 0.36 15.56
C HIS A 705 23.40 -0.27 15.25
N PRO A 706 23.94 -0.12 14.03
CA PRO A 706 25.31 -0.50 13.73
C PRO A 706 26.27 0.45 14.47
N LYS A 707 27.29 -0.10 15.14
CA LYS A 707 28.27 0.67 15.91
C LYS A 707 29.59 0.85 15.18
N ASN A 708 30.22 -0.26 14.84
CA ASN A 708 31.56 -0.31 14.27
C ASN A 708 31.84 -1.69 13.68
N PHE A 709 32.93 -1.79 12.92
CA PHE A 709 33.49 -3.05 12.44
C PHE A 709 34.66 -3.47 13.31
N VAL A 710 34.73 -4.74 13.70
CA VAL A 710 35.89 -5.29 14.43
C VAL A 710 36.39 -6.50 13.68
N GLU A 711 37.71 -6.59 13.51
CA GLU A 711 38.35 -7.75 12.90
C GLU A 711 38.09 -9.00 13.76
N ILE A 712 37.77 -10.13 13.13
CA ILE A 712 37.34 -11.35 13.85
C ILE A 712 38.34 -11.82 14.91
N ALA A 713 39.65 -11.71 14.68
CA ALA A 713 40.68 -12.12 15.63
C ALA A 713 40.72 -11.21 16.86
N ASP A 714 40.58 -9.89 16.66
CA ASP A 714 40.51 -8.91 17.74
C ASP A 714 39.22 -9.05 18.53
N TRP A 715 38.10 -9.24 17.84
CA TRP A 715 36.81 -9.55 18.45
C TRP A 715 36.87 -10.84 19.28
N TYR A 716 37.59 -11.87 18.78
CA TYR A 716 37.72 -13.12 19.51
C TYR A 716 38.55 -12.97 20.79
N LYS A 717 39.58 -12.11 20.77
CA LYS A 717 40.42 -11.76 21.92
C LYS A 717 39.77 -10.76 22.88
N GLY A 718 38.64 -10.15 22.52
CA GLY A 718 38.01 -9.09 23.31
C GLY A 718 38.75 -7.75 23.23
N ILE A 719 39.51 -7.50 22.16
CA ILE A 719 40.22 -6.26 21.92
C ILE A 719 39.27 -5.28 21.24
N HIS A 720 38.95 -4.17 21.92
CA HIS A 720 38.01 -3.16 21.42
C HIS A 720 38.69 -1.91 20.84
N GLU A 721 39.99 -1.73 21.09
CA GLU A 721 40.76 -0.54 20.68
C GLU A 721 40.96 -0.43 19.15
N ASN A 722 40.92 -1.57 18.45
CA ASN A 722 41.10 -1.65 17.00
C ASN A 722 39.78 -1.60 16.20
N ALA A 723 38.68 -1.18 16.83
CA ALA A 723 37.40 -1.05 16.15
C ALA A 723 37.46 0.03 15.06
N LYS A 724 36.95 -0.29 13.87
CA LYS A 724 36.87 0.59 12.71
C LYS A 724 35.51 1.27 12.64
N ASP A 725 35.51 2.56 12.33
CA ASP A 725 34.27 3.32 12.10
C ASP A 725 33.49 2.76 10.89
N LEU A 726 32.18 3.00 10.85
CA LEU A 726 31.33 2.59 9.76
C LEU A 726 31.74 3.23 8.41
N SER A 727 32.30 4.44 8.44
CA SER A 727 32.74 5.16 7.24
C SER A 727 33.89 4.48 6.48
N GLU A 728 34.66 3.61 7.13
CA GLU A 728 35.83 2.94 6.55
C GLU A 728 35.49 2.03 5.36
N LEU A 729 34.30 1.41 5.38
CA LEU A 729 33.83 0.52 4.31
C LEU A 729 32.84 1.21 3.37
N GLN A 730 32.55 2.50 3.56
CA GLN A 730 31.62 3.24 2.71
C GLN A 730 32.15 3.33 1.26
N GLY A 731 31.30 2.97 0.29
CA GLY A 731 31.64 2.89 -1.13
C GLY A 731 32.61 1.77 -1.51
N LYS A 732 32.95 0.88 -0.57
CA LYS A 732 33.88 -0.23 -0.82
C LYS A 732 33.12 -1.50 -1.22
N LYS A 733 33.76 -2.29 -2.09
CA LYS A 733 33.28 -3.59 -2.55
C LYS A 733 33.47 -4.65 -1.47
N VAL A 734 32.39 -5.16 -0.91
CA VAL A 734 32.41 -6.11 0.20
C VAL A 734 31.60 -7.35 -0.15
N MET A 735 32.04 -8.51 0.36
CA MET A 735 31.24 -9.73 0.36
C MET A 735 30.65 -9.96 1.75
N VAL A 736 29.38 -10.35 1.80
CA VAL A 736 28.64 -10.56 3.05
C VAL A 736 28.26 -12.03 3.18
N PHE A 737 28.32 -12.59 4.39
CA PHE A 737 27.73 -13.88 4.67
C PHE A 737 27.07 -13.92 6.05
N SER A 738 25.96 -14.66 6.17
CA SER A 738 25.26 -14.82 7.44
C SER A 738 24.45 -16.11 7.52
N ALA A 739 24.25 -16.60 8.75
CA ALA A 739 23.41 -17.73 9.11
C ALA A 739 22.47 -17.31 10.25
N ILE A 740 21.67 -16.26 10.00
CA ILE A 740 20.72 -15.65 10.93
C ILE A 740 19.28 -15.79 10.42
N GLY A 741 18.30 -15.64 11.31
CA GLY A 741 16.87 -15.76 10.97
C GLY A 741 16.33 -14.74 9.96
N ASN A 742 17.01 -13.60 9.73
CA ASN A 742 16.63 -12.64 8.68
C ASN A 742 17.89 -11.99 8.03
N PRO A 743 18.52 -12.67 7.05
CA PRO A 743 19.72 -12.17 6.37
C PRO A 743 19.50 -10.85 5.64
N SER A 744 18.32 -10.67 5.02
CA SER A 744 18.02 -9.46 4.24
C SER A 744 18.10 -8.17 5.09
N SER A 745 17.66 -8.21 6.36
CA SER A 745 17.72 -7.05 7.25
C SER A 745 19.17 -6.66 7.60
N PHE A 746 20.06 -7.65 7.74
CA PHE A 746 21.49 -7.41 7.95
C PHE A 746 22.13 -6.79 6.71
N GLU A 747 21.82 -7.29 5.53
CA GLU A 747 22.36 -6.76 4.28
C GLU A 747 21.82 -5.36 3.96
N GLN A 748 20.55 -5.08 4.26
CA GLN A 748 19.98 -3.72 4.17
C GLN A 748 20.70 -2.73 5.11
N THR A 749 21.05 -3.18 6.32
CA THR A 749 21.81 -2.34 7.27
C THR A 749 23.16 -1.95 6.68
N LEU A 750 23.88 -2.90 6.05
CA LEU A 750 25.15 -2.63 5.38
C LEU A 750 24.99 -1.74 4.14
N ALA A 751 23.94 -1.94 3.35
CA ALA A 751 23.63 -1.09 2.21
C ALA A 751 23.31 0.36 2.64
N CYS A 752 22.61 0.56 3.77
CA CYS A 752 22.32 1.88 4.33
C CYS A 752 23.57 2.60 4.84
N ILE A 753 24.58 1.87 5.33
CA ILE A 753 25.90 2.43 5.64
C ILE A 753 26.61 2.94 4.36
N GLY A 754 26.17 2.48 3.18
CA GLY A 754 26.72 2.85 1.88
C GLY A 754 27.78 1.86 1.38
N ILE A 755 27.75 0.61 1.85
CA ILE A 755 28.65 -0.46 1.38
C ILE A 755 28.15 -1.02 0.05
N ASP A 756 29.07 -1.22 -0.90
CA ASP A 756 28.78 -1.87 -2.19
C ASP A 756 28.88 -3.40 -2.01
N ILE A 757 27.73 -4.04 -1.79
CA ILE A 757 27.64 -5.49 -1.60
C ILE A 757 27.74 -6.16 -2.97
N ILE A 758 28.88 -6.80 -3.24
CA ILE A 758 29.12 -7.50 -4.50
C ILE A 758 28.39 -8.85 -4.54
N GLU A 759 28.32 -9.52 -3.39
CA GLU A 759 27.63 -10.79 -3.24
C GLU A 759 27.28 -11.06 -1.78
N ALA A 760 26.11 -11.66 -1.54
CA ALA A 760 25.68 -12.13 -0.23
C ALA A 760 25.50 -13.66 -0.22
N ILE A 761 26.20 -14.36 0.69
CA ILE A 761 26.08 -15.81 0.89
C ILE A 761 25.17 -16.08 2.11
N ARG A 762 24.08 -16.81 1.90
CA ARG A 762 23.07 -17.07 2.94
C ARG A 762 23.05 -18.54 3.33
N TYR A 763 23.13 -18.79 4.63
CA TYR A 763 23.00 -20.11 5.23
C TYR A 763 21.74 -20.18 6.12
N PRO A 764 21.22 -21.39 6.41
CA PRO A 764 20.14 -21.58 7.39
C PRO A 764 20.49 -21.01 8.77
N ASP A 765 19.50 -20.53 9.54
CA ASP A 765 19.73 -20.00 10.89
C ASP A 765 20.40 -21.05 11.79
N HIS A 766 21.36 -20.61 12.60
CA HIS A 766 22.21 -21.47 13.45
C HIS A 766 23.05 -22.51 12.68
N HIS A 767 23.45 -22.23 11.43
CA HIS A 767 24.42 -23.05 10.69
C HIS A 767 25.82 -22.93 11.30
N ASP A 768 26.49 -24.06 11.53
CA ASP A 768 27.88 -24.16 11.97
C ASP A 768 28.84 -24.16 10.78
N TYR A 769 29.86 -23.30 10.79
CA TYR A 769 30.77 -23.15 9.66
C TYR A 769 31.90 -24.18 9.72
N GLY A 770 32.00 -25.03 8.69
CA GLY A 770 33.15 -25.91 8.52
C GLY A 770 34.37 -25.20 7.91
N MET A 771 35.57 -25.75 8.11
CA MET A 771 36.80 -25.22 7.49
C MET A 771 36.71 -25.14 5.96
N LEU A 772 36.18 -26.18 5.31
CA LEU A 772 35.99 -26.20 3.85
C LEU A 772 35.03 -25.11 3.36
N GLU A 773 33.97 -24.84 4.14
CA GLU A 773 33.00 -23.78 3.79
C GLU A 773 33.63 -22.40 3.94
N MET A 774 34.41 -22.17 5.01
CA MET A 774 35.12 -20.90 5.20
C MET A 774 36.20 -20.69 4.13
N GLN A 775 36.87 -21.75 3.68
CA GLN A 775 37.80 -21.69 2.54
C GLN A 775 37.05 -21.31 1.26
N TYR A 776 35.92 -21.94 0.96
CA TYR A 776 35.08 -21.59 -0.18
C TYR A 776 34.65 -20.11 -0.16
N ILE A 777 34.16 -19.62 0.98
CA ILE A 777 33.79 -18.21 1.17
C ILE A 777 35.01 -17.32 0.85
N SER A 778 36.18 -17.65 1.38
CA SER A 778 37.41 -16.90 1.13
C SER A 778 37.83 -16.89 -0.35
N GLU A 779 37.86 -18.04 -1.02
CA GLU A 779 38.21 -18.15 -2.45
C GLU A 779 37.24 -17.36 -3.32
N ARG A 780 35.96 -17.37 -2.96
CA ARG A 780 34.93 -16.62 -3.67
C ARG A 780 35.12 -15.12 -3.50
N ALA A 781 35.44 -14.66 -2.29
CA ALA A 781 35.78 -13.27 -2.02
C ALA A 781 36.99 -12.81 -2.86
N ILE A 782 38.04 -13.64 -2.94
CA ILE A 782 39.22 -13.39 -3.80
C ILE A 782 38.79 -13.27 -5.27
N SER A 783 37.99 -14.19 -5.78
CA SER A 783 37.53 -14.18 -7.19
C SER A 783 36.69 -12.96 -7.57
N LYS A 784 36.10 -12.29 -6.58
CA LYS A 784 35.26 -11.10 -6.74
C LYS A 784 36.00 -9.81 -6.46
N GLU A 785 37.30 -9.89 -6.13
CA GLU A 785 38.17 -8.74 -5.84
C GLU A 785 37.57 -7.80 -4.77
N VAL A 786 36.93 -8.37 -3.74
CA VAL A 786 36.37 -7.59 -2.63
C VAL A 786 37.47 -7.17 -1.67
N VAL A 787 37.30 -6.02 -1.01
CA VAL A 787 38.31 -5.50 -0.06
C VAL A 787 38.19 -6.11 1.34
N ALA A 788 37.03 -6.67 1.67
CA ALA A 788 36.75 -7.27 2.97
C ALA A 788 35.56 -8.23 2.89
N MET A 789 35.50 -9.14 3.86
CA MET A 789 34.32 -9.93 4.16
C MET A 789 33.64 -9.40 5.42
N VAL A 790 32.31 -9.40 5.47
CA VAL A 790 31.53 -8.94 6.64
C VAL A 790 30.52 -9.99 7.08
N THR A 791 30.46 -10.24 8.40
CA THR A 791 29.50 -11.17 9.02
C THR A 791 28.94 -10.65 10.35
N THR A 792 28.04 -11.41 10.97
CA THR A 792 27.37 -11.05 12.23
C THR A 792 28.12 -11.60 13.45
N GLY A 793 27.88 -11.03 14.63
CA GLY A 793 28.42 -11.58 15.88
C GLY A 793 27.89 -13.00 16.22
N LYS A 794 26.65 -13.32 15.82
CA LYS A 794 26.07 -14.66 15.97
C LYS A 794 26.82 -15.67 15.10
N ASP A 795 27.25 -15.26 13.91
CA ASP A 795 28.02 -16.11 13.01
C ASP A 795 29.48 -16.26 13.46
N ALA A 796 30.07 -15.19 13.98
CA ALA A 796 31.46 -15.18 14.45
C ALA A 796 31.78 -16.26 15.50
N VAL A 797 30.85 -16.57 16.40
CA VAL A 797 31.08 -17.61 17.44
C VAL A 797 31.11 -19.03 16.89
N LYS A 798 30.64 -19.23 15.65
CA LYS A 798 30.56 -20.53 14.97
C LYS A 798 31.68 -20.74 13.94
N ILE A 799 32.55 -19.74 13.74
CA ILE A 799 33.67 -19.83 12.81
C ILE A 799 34.84 -20.58 13.50
N PRO A 800 35.46 -21.58 12.83
CA PRO A 800 36.58 -22.32 13.39
C PRO A 800 37.76 -21.41 13.77
N THR A 801 38.31 -21.61 14.96
CA THR A 801 39.46 -20.84 15.46
C THR A 801 40.68 -20.93 14.54
N GLU A 802 40.87 -22.08 13.89
CA GLU A 802 41.93 -22.30 12.91
C GLU A 802 41.82 -21.32 11.74
N PHE A 803 40.61 -21.06 11.25
CA PHE A 803 40.36 -20.07 10.21
C PHE A 803 40.58 -18.63 10.71
N ILE A 804 40.21 -18.36 11.96
CA ILE A 804 40.35 -17.03 12.59
C ILE A 804 41.82 -16.59 12.66
N TYR A 805 42.75 -17.51 12.93
CA TYR A 805 44.17 -17.20 13.08
C TYR A 805 45.03 -17.56 11.86
N PHE A 806 44.42 -18.10 10.79
CA PHE A 806 45.11 -18.31 9.52
C PHE A 806 45.42 -16.99 8.81
N ASN A 807 46.50 -16.93 8.04
CA ASN A 807 46.84 -15.75 7.26
C ASN A 807 45.85 -15.59 6.09
N ARG A 808 44.90 -14.66 6.20
CA ARG A 808 43.89 -14.37 5.18
C ARG A 808 44.39 -13.26 4.24
N GLU A 809 44.03 -13.35 2.96
CA GLU A 809 44.35 -12.31 1.97
C GLU A 809 43.58 -11.00 2.20
N MET A 810 42.45 -11.07 2.89
CA MET A 810 41.61 -9.92 3.23
C MET A 810 41.05 -10.05 4.65
N PRO A 811 40.71 -8.92 5.29
CA PRO A 811 40.13 -8.93 6.64
C PRO A 811 38.71 -9.50 6.64
N LEU A 812 38.37 -10.16 7.76
CA LEU A 812 37.01 -10.57 8.07
C LEU A 812 36.50 -9.69 9.23
N TYR A 813 35.55 -8.82 8.92
CA TYR A 813 34.95 -7.93 9.90
C TYR A 813 33.63 -8.47 10.44
N ILE A 814 33.42 -8.22 11.73
CA ILE A 814 32.15 -8.41 12.41
C ILE A 814 31.51 -7.05 12.56
N LEU A 815 30.27 -6.92 12.09
CA LEU A 815 29.46 -5.74 12.40
C LEU A 815 28.96 -5.85 13.85
N ASN A 816 29.49 -5.00 14.73
CA ASN A 816 28.94 -4.86 16.05
C ASN A 816 27.65 -4.06 15.99
N MET A 817 26.61 -4.60 16.61
CA MET A 817 25.29 -3.99 16.67
C MET A 817 24.86 -3.85 18.13
N ASP A 818 24.09 -2.82 18.43
CA ASP A 818 23.35 -2.74 19.69
C ASP A 818 21.90 -2.31 19.48
N ILE A 819 21.11 -2.45 20.54
CA ILE A 819 19.77 -1.88 20.59
C ILE A 819 19.90 -0.42 21.04
N LYS A 820 19.39 0.49 20.21
CA LYS A 820 19.24 1.91 20.53
C LYS A 820 17.76 2.22 20.65
N ILE A 821 17.34 2.64 21.85
CA ILE A 821 16.00 3.14 22.09
C ILE A 821 15.89 4.52 21.45
N THR A 822 14.96 4.69 20.50
CA THR A 822 14.75 5.93 19.76
C THR A 822 13.65 6.79 20.35
N GLU A 823 12.65 6.16 20.99
CA GLU A 823 11.50 6.84 21.61
C GLU A 823 11.18 6.17 22.94
N GLY A 824 10.81 6.94 23.97
CA GLY A 824 10.35 6.40 25.26
C GLY A 824 11.45 5.86 26.18
N ARG A 825 12.72 6.27 26.00
CA ARG A 825 13.85 5.79 26.81
C ARG A 825 13.65 5.94 28.33
N GLU A 826 13.17 7.10 28.77
CA GLU A 826 12.92 7.34 30.20
C GLU A 826 11.83 6.41 30.75
N VAL A 827 10.76 6.19 29.98
CA VAL A 827 9.68 5.25 30.34
C VAL A 827 10.22 3.83 30.40
N PHE A 828 11.04 3.43 29.44
CA PHE A 828 11.68 2.11 29.40
C PHE A 828 12.54 1.85 30.64
N GLU A 829 13.45 2.76 30.98
CA GLU A 829 14.33 2.63 32.15
C GLU A 829 13.53 2.68 33.47
N LYS A 830 12.51 3.54 33.55
CA LYS A 830 11.63 3.64 34.72
C LYS A 830 10.79 2.39 34.96
N THR A 831 10.24 1.77 33.91
CA THR A 831 9.45 0.54 34.03
C THR A 831 10.30 -0.62 34.53
N ILE A 832 11.54 -0.74 34.04
CA ILE A 832 12.51 -1.73 34.54
C ILE A 832 12.82 -1.47 36.02
N LEU A 833 13.12 -0.22 36.39
CA LEU A 833 13.44 0.13 37.77
C LEU A 833 12.27 -0.14 38.73
N ASN A 834 11.05 0.20 38.33
CA ASN A 834 9.84 -0.06 39.13
C ASN A 834 9.63 -1.55 39.38
N ALA A 835 9.89 -2.40 38.38
CA ALA A 835 9.79 -3.85 38.54
C ALA A 835 10.82 -4.39 39.55
N ILE A 836 12.05 -3.85 39.54
CA ILE A 836 13.10 -4.23 40.49
C ILE A 836 12.75 -3.76 41.92
N GLN A 837 12.30 -2.52 42.07
CA GLN A 837 11.98 -1.93 43.38
C GLN A 837 10.74 -2.54 44.05
N LYS A 838 9.77 -3.01 43.27
CA LYS A 838 8.57 -3.67 43.81
C LYS A 838 8.94 -4.89 44.66
N GLU A 839 9.89 -5.70 44.19
CA GLU A 839 10.36 -6.89 44.91
C GLU A 839 11.29 -6.56 46.09
N THR A 840 11.85 -5.33 46.15
CA THR A 840 12.71 -4.93 47.30
C THR A 840 11.91 -4.39 48.48
N ASN A 841 10.62 -4.04 48.27
CA ASN A 841 9.72 -3.43 49.26
C ASN A 841 8.59 -4.37 49.73
N GLU A 842 8.36 -5.49 49.04
CA GLU A 842 7.54 -6.64 49.50
C GLU A 842 8.41 -7.61 50.31
#